data_AF-A0A813GFB7-F1
#
_entry.id   AF-A0A813GFB7-F1
#
_cell.length_a   1.000
_cell.length_b   1.000
_cell.length_c   1.000
_cell.angle_alpha   90.00
_cell.angle_beta   90.00
_cell.angle_gamma   90.00
#
_symmetry.space_group_name_H-M   'P 1'
#
loop_
_entity.id
_entity.type
_entity.pdbx_description
1 polymer ?
#
loop_
_entity_poly.entity_id
_entity_poly.type
_entity_poly.pdbx_seq_one_letter_code
_entity_poly.pdbx_strand_id
1 'polypeptide(L)'
;MAVLGTCSDEAENGRASELSLSPLANLPMASFYYAGFCNLLPWNMVLTFTYSFDCDWLGGRTFAGSGWGFWCPLVYSLALNIAQAVMSARRIRERIPYVLRWSVASMGLTLGMLAILLCRLSTSEKDAGTGFLLALLAASVLGLASGTYSSSSFGLAAAISPELVHAAMIGGGLSGLAACFVGFAGGGAESWLVASFVFSALCTLGGIPLYLLVTRKNPHVAAMLEEAARAKQLDAVQRSRGISLQGQELALRPAGGPDGDESPILSRSRSSADIFKFSAWPQCLTVCCVFTVTFIVFPGVVSRWVPGERVSYLIATFQIMDILGRYAPKIPCMQITNGRTVSFLSLLRLVFVPAFIVLQRHSDQVWAEQAVLQYGLMVAFAFSNGYVSTLSMMLGPSQRGLSQDEQESAGAMMSFFLVFGIFFGSLLAMPTQIGVSSAQSCSAVAVCGEAGPVELKVQELFLSHVQRVRDAEVYCIGVGFASPGLRALKDAWLRQEPDEASRRIHDPYPNSDGHVSLAYVQASAWEAATEFVEANRTAVEGRSFMVEAITYEDERRERMAFRLTGVGAVTANPGSHGRSPPATSLPPATAFEVDGSVLEGGGQILRNSLAYAAILCYPVRIIKIRAGRPKPGLAAQHLESFKLVRDVASATLVGDKVGSCEVTCTPQKLKQGNFSADPRTAGAITLMVQAALMPLAFAGGNSEVELKGGTDVDFSPPLDFLQRVLTPTVARMGVKLTTGCQHRGFYPAGGGLVTLFVDGLKGPLKPIVLDRRGHVTKIEAICYATPPNGWIDEADIRRTEEDFEPWLLEELADPGAPAPKVQVRCEEQPPPQGARVFKASCEIVVHLSGGGLFHGSGGACDGPKGRDTLYAVWGAAAEKALKPLKAQLKTGAALDEHLLDQLILPASLAEGTSRLLGAKELTLHAQTAIYLAEKMVPGVQIRVTQDPSGLSLVECVGIGRKPGDAPLRPGGGGGAECASGLTAQLAPGTLSGAPEQLLTDLRNDLRQFSAHHGLRAEPEVSADRVVITGCQTPEHARECRTEMEDVFKYYQFPAPRWTV
;
A
#
# COMPACT_ATOMS: atom_id res chain seq x y z
N MET A 1 14.58 -20.93 -47.52
CA MET A 1 15.45 -21.76 -48.35
C MET A 1 16.79 -21.05 -48.50
N ALA A 2 17.86 -21.82 -48.29
CA ALA A 2 19.29 -21.57 -48.57
C ALA A 2 20.12 -20.67 -47.62
N VAL A 3 21.28 -21.26 -47.24
CA VAL A 3 22.50 -20.74 -46.56
C VAL A 3 22.39 -20.65 -45.02
N LEU A 4 22.59 -21.70 -44.21
CA LEU A 4 23.72 -22.65 -43.99
C LEU A 4 25.06 -22.03 -43.56
N GLY A 5 25.47 -22.42 -42.35
CA GLY A 5 26.86 -22.66 -41.91
C GLY A 5 27.16 -22.07 -40.53
N THR A 6 27.73 -22.76 -39.55
CA THR A 6 28.23 -24.13 -39.38
C THR A 6 28.69 -24.20 -37.92
N CYS A 7 28.20 -25.16 -37.13
CA CYS A 7 29.07 -26.04 -36.34
C CYS A 7 28.22 -27.22 -35.83
N SER A 8 28.36 -28.29 -36.61
CA SER A 8 28.09 -29.70 -36.34
C SER A 8 29.08 -30.21 -35.27
N ASP A 9 28.94 -31.35 -34.58
CA ASP A 9 28.53 -32.74 -34.86
C ASP A 9 28.34 -33.42 -33.47
N GLU A 10 27.68 -34.56 -33.20
CA GLU A 10 27.16 -35.71 -33.95
C GLU A 10 26.24 -36.50 -32.96
N ALA A 11 25.01 -36.89 -33.37
CA ALA A 11 24.56 -38.28 -33.65
C ALA A 11 24.20 -39.12 -32.40
N GLU A 12 23.15 -39.94 -32.31
CA GLU A 12 22.21 -40.53 -33.28
C GLU A 12 21.09 -41.25 -32.49
N ASN A 13 19.81 -41.10 -32.89
CA ASN A 13 18.89 -42.22 -33.21
C ASN A 13 17.39 -41.82 -33.22
N GLY A 14 16.82 -41.80 -34.43
CA GLY A 14 15.73 -42.73 -34.80
C GLY A 14 14.27 -42.36 -34.47
N ARG A 15 13.53 -41.96 -35.53
CA ARG A 15 12.06 -41.89 -35.71
C ARG A 15 11.36 -40.60 -35.25
N ALA A 16 11.50 -39.54 -36.07
CA ALA A 16 10.53 -38.45 -36.09
C ALA A 16 10.41 -37.86 -37.50
N SER A 17 9.78 -38.59 -38.42
CA SER A 17 9.28 -38.03 -39.67
C SER A 17 8.15 -38.93 -40.19
N GLU A 18 7.03 -38.29 -40.56
CA GLU A 18 5.76 -38.87 -41.06
C GLU A 18 4.66 -39.17 -40.01
N LEU A 19 4.03 -38.10 -39.48
CA LEU A 19 2.62 -38.17 -39.05
C LEU A 19 1.97 -36.77 -39.01
N SER A 20 2.14 -36.01 -40.10
CA SER A 20 1.27 -34.87 -40.38
C SER A 20 0.00 -35.36 -41.07
N LEU A 21 -1.17 -34.96 -40.55
CA LEU A 21 -2.55 -35.14 -41.09
C LEU A 21 -3.36 -36.33 -40.54
N SER A 22 -3.63 -36.34 -39.23
CA SER A 22 -4.91 -36.91 -38.75
C SER A 22 -5.70 -35.85 -37.97
N PRO A 23 -7.03 -35.69 -38.19
CA PRO A 23 -7.87 -34.77 -37.40
C PRO A 23 -7.82 -35.05 -35.88
N LEU A 24 -7.46 -36.29 -35.51
CA LEU A 24 -7.33 -36.76 -34.14
C LEU A 24 -6.08 -36.19 -33.42
N ALA A 25 -5.02 -35.81 -34.15
CA ALA A 25 -3.81 -35.24 -33.55
C ALA A 25 -4.04 -33.85 -32.95
N ASN A 26 -4.93 -33.04 -33.56
CA ASN A 26 -5.26 -31.69 -33.07
C ASN A 26 -6.42 -31.68 -32.06
N LEU A 27 -7.02 -32.83 -31.77
CA LEU A 27 -8.20 -32.96 -30.91
C LEU A 27 -7.98 -32.42 -29.48
N PRO A 28 -6.83 -32.66 -28.81
CA PRO A 28 -6.59 -32.10 -27.47
C PRO A 28 -6.56 -30.57 -27.49
N MET A 29 -5.85 -29.98 -28.43
CA MET A 29 -5.73 -28.52 -28.55
C MET A 29 -7.07 -27.87 -28.87
N ALA A 30 -7.84 -28.42 -29.82
CA ALA A 30 -9.22 -27.98 -30.10
C ALA A 30 -10.12 -28.04 -28.86
N SER A 31 -9.93 -29.05 -28.01
CA SER A 31 -10.74 -29.24 -26.82
C SER A 31 -10.40 -28.25 -25.71
N PHE A 32 -9.15 -27.84 -25.57
CA PHE A 32 -8.77 -26.79 -24.61
C PHE A 32 -9.15 -25.39 -25.09
N TYR A 33 -9.19 -25.11 -26.41
CA TYR A 33 -9.85 -23.89 -26.91
C TYR A 33 -11.33 -23.86 -26.51
N TYR A 34 -12.04 -24.97 -26.70
CA TYR A 34 -13.46 -25.06 -26.33
C TYR A 34 -13.66 -24.96 -24.81
N ALA A 35 -12.81 -25.60 -24.02
CA ALA A 35 -12.87 -25.48 -22.56
C ALA A 35 -12.67 -24.03 -22.08
N GLY A 36 -11.66 -23.34 -22.61
CA GLY A 36 -11.45 -21.92 -22.34
C GLY A 36 -12.66 -21.06 -22.71
N PHE A 37 -13.26 -21.34 -23.87
CA PHE A 37 -14.47 -20.68 -24.36
C PHE A 37 -15.66 -20.87 -23.40
N CYS A 38 -15.96 -22.12 -23.05
CA CYS A 38 -17.08 -22.44 -22.14
C CYS A 38 -16.87 -21.97 -20.70
N ASN A 39 -15.62 -21.77 -20.26
CA ASN A 39 -15.35 -21.28 -18.91
C ASN A 39 -15.84 -19.84 -18.69
N LEU A 40 -15.63 -18.96 -19.69
CA LEU A 40 -15.90 -17.52 -19.58
C LEU A 40 -17.19 -17.08 -20.30
N LEU A 41 -17.70 -17.87 -21.24
CA LEU A 41 -18.94 -17.57 -21.98
C LEU A 41 -20.14 -17.29 -21.04
N PRO A 42 -20.42 -18.11 -20.00
CA PRO A 42 -21.53 -17.86 -19.08
C PRO A 42 -21.50 -16.47 -18.44
N TRP A 43 -20.32 -16.09 -17.94
CA TRP A 43 -20.13 -14.82 -17.26
C TRP A 43 -20.24 -13.64 -18.23
N ASN A 44 -19.65 -13.78 -19.41
CA ASN A 44 -19.73 -12.74 -20.44
C ASN A 44 -21.18 -12.52 -20.91
N MET A 45 -22.01 -13.56 -20.96
CA MET A 45 -23.44 -13.42 -21.26
C MET A 45 -24.20 -12.69 -20.14
N VAL A 46 -23.90 -12.98 -18.87
CA VAL A 46 -24.48 -12.23 -17.74
C VAL A 46 -24.09 -10.75 -17.81
N LEU A 47 -22.83 -10.44 -18.15
CA LEU A 47 -22.35 -9.07 -18.29
C LEU A 47 -23.01 -8.33 -19.47
N THR A 48 -23.16 -8.96 -20.64
CA THR A 48 -23.80 -8.34 -21.81
C THR A 48 -25.22 -7.87 -21.52
N PHE A 49 -25.97 -8.61 -20.71
CA PHE A 49 -27.36 -8.30 -20.38
C PHE A 49 -27.55 -7.64 -19.01
N THR A 50 -26.49 -7.09 -18.40
CA THR A 50 -26.55 -6.48 -17.04
C THR A 50 -27.70 -5.49 -16.90
N TYR A 51 -27.93 -4.63 -17.90
CA TYR A 51 -29.02 -3.64 -17.90
C TYR A 51 -30.42 -4.27 -17.82
N SER A 52 -30.63 -5.44 -18.43
CA SER A 52 -31.91 -6.16 -18.39
C SER A 52 -32.26 -6.69 -16.99
N PHE A 53 -31.29 -6.72 -16.08
CA PHE A 53 -31.45 -7.14 -14.68
C PHE A 53 -31.38 -5.96 -13.69
N ASP A 54 -31.01 -4.76 -14.14
CA ASP A 54 -30.90 -3.54 -13.30
C ASP A 54 -32.25 -2.85 -13.06
N CYS A 55 -33.33 -3.36 -13.66
CA CYS A 55 -34.69 -2.85 -13.54
C CYS A 55 -35.22 -2.96 -12.10
N ASP A 56 -35.14 -1.88 -11.31
CA ASP A 56 -35.95 -1.57 -10.10
C ASP A 56 -36.31 -2.70 -9.12
N TRP A 57 -35.51 -3.77 -9.02
CA TRP A 57 -35.80 -4.92 -8.16
C TRP A 57 -35.85 -4.58 -6.66
N LEU A 58 -35.33 -3.42 -6.29
CA LEU A 58 -35.32 -2.88 -4.93
C LEU A 58 -35.79 -1.41 -4.87
N GLY A 59 -36.56 -0.95 -5.87
CA GLY A 59 -37.08 0.42 -5.92
C GLY A 59 -36.00 1.50 -5.81
N GLY A 60 -34.84 1.27 -6.43
CA GLY A 60 -33.70 2.19 -6.45
C GLY A 60 -32.94 2.38 -5.12
N ARG A 61 -33.19 1.60 -4.07
CA ARG A 61 -32.60 1.84 -2.74
C ARG A 61 -31.80 0.64 -2.19
N THR A 62 -30.49 0.70 -2.38
CA THR A 62 -29.49 -0.08 -1.61
C THR A 62 -28.38 0.87 -1.10
N PHE A 63 -27.45 0.34 -0.32
CA PHE A 63 -26.27 1.08 0.18
C PHE A 63 -25.54 1.76 -1.00
N ALA A 64 -25.46 3.09 -0.96
CA ALA A 64 -24.87 3.96 -1.99
C ALA A 64 -25.55 3.95 -3.38
N GLY A 65 -26.80 3.50 -3.53
CA GLY A 65 -27.52 3.51 -4.81
C GLY A 65 -27.08 2.43 -5.81
N SER A 66 -26.64 1.27 -5.32
CA SER A 66 -26.00 0.21 -6.13
C SER A 66 -26.94 -0.94 -6.55
N GLY A 67 -27.12 -1.15 -7.86
CA GLY A 67 -28.01 -2.16 -8.45
C GLY A 67 -27.38 -3.54 -8.68
N TRP A 68 -28.00 -4.34 -9.55
CA TRP A 68 -27.54 -5.65 -9.98
C TRP A 68 -26.12 -5.61 -10.56
N GLY A 69 -25.79 -4.56 -11.31
CA GLY A 69 -24.48 -4.36 -11.93
C GLY A 69 -23.30 -4.29 -10.94
N PHE A 70 -23.55 -4.00 -9.65
CA PHE A 70 -22.51 -4.04 -8.62
C PHE A 70 -22.48 -5.37 -7.86
N TRP A 71 -23.63 -5.82 -7.36
CA TRP A 71 -23.71 -6.97 -6.47
C TRP A 71 -23.45 -8.30 -7.19
N CYS A 72 -23.92 -8.46 -8.42
CA CYS A 72 -23.73 -9.69 -9.17
C CYS A 72 -22.24 -10.00 -9.44
N PRO A 73 -21.42 -9.08 -10.00
CA PRO A 73 -19.98 -9.30 -10.15
C PRO A 73 -19.23 -9.55 -8.85
N LEU A 74 -19.60 -8.87 -7.77
CA LEU A 74 -18.94 -9.03 -6.47
C LEU A 74 -19.18 -10.44 -5.90
N VAL A 75 -20.43 -10.87 -5.86
CA VAL A 75 -20.85 -12.18 -5.35
C VAL A 75 -20.30 -13.31 -6.21
N TYR A 76 -20.41 -13.18 -7.54
CA TYR A 76 -19.83 -14.13 -8.50
C TYR A 76 -18.32 -14.27 -8.29
N SER A 77 -17.58 -13.16 -8.21
CA SER A 77 -16.12 -13.16 -8.06
C SER A 77 -15.66 -13.70 -6.71
N LEU A 78 -16.39 -13.43 -5.62
CA LEU A 78 -16.10 -14.00 -4.30
C LEU A 78 -16.29 -15.53 -4.31
N ALA A 79 -17.43 -16.00 -4.81
CA ALA A 79 -17.74 -17.42 -4.94
C ALA A 79 -16.71 -18.15 -5.82
N LEU A 80 -16.32 -17.55 -6.94
CA LEU A 80 -15.30 -18.08 -7.84
C LEU A 80 -13.94 -18.22 -7.13
N ASN A 81 -13.46 -17.18 -6.45
CA ASN A 81 -12.19 -17.22 -5.73
C ASN A 81 -12.20 -18.26 -4.59
N ILE A 82 -13.32 -18.41 -3.88
CA ILE A 82 -13.48 -19.47 -2.85
C ILE A 82 -13.30 -20.86 -3.48
N ALA A 83 -14.00 -21.13 -4.59
CA ALA A 83 -13.86 -22.42 -5.27
C ALA A 83 -12.43 -22.66 -5.76
N GLN A 84 -11.77 -21.68 -6.36
CA GLN A 84 -10.38 -21.82 -6.82
C GLN A 84 -9.39 -22.01 -5.67
N ALA A 85 -9.57 -21.30 -4.54
CA ALA A 85 -8.75 -21.50 -3.34
C ALA A 85 -8.89 -22.93 -2.79
N VAL A 86 -10.12 -23.43 -2.69
CA VAL A 86 -10.41 -24.81 -2.27
C VAL A 86 -9.79 -25.83 -3.23
N MET A 87 -9.89 -25.60 -4.53
CA MET A 87 -9.35 -26.50 -5.56
C MET A 87 -7.81 -26.43 -5.69
N SER A 88 -7.19 -25.32 -5.29
CA SER A 88 -5.73 -25.19 -5.21
C SER A 88 -5.12 -26.00 -4.05
N ALA A 89 -5.94 -26.36 -3.05
CA ALA A 89 -5.51 -27.18 -1.93
C ALA A 89 -5.34 -28.65 -2.36
N ARG A 90 -4.09 -29.11 -2.40
CA ARG A 90 -3.72 -30.46 -2.85
C ARG A 90 -4.52 -31.59 -2.19
N ARG A 91 -4.79 -31.51 -0.88
CA ARG A 91 -5.53 -32.54 -0.12
C ARG A 91 -6.95 -32.78 -0.62
N ILE A 92 -7.64 -31.73 -1.07
CA ILE A 92 -9.02 -31.81 -1.56
C ILE A 92 -9.00 -32.29 -3.01
N ARG A 93 -8.05 -31.75 -3.77
CA ARG A 93 -7.77 -32.09 -5.16
C ARG A 93 -7.11 -33.46 -5.36
N GLU A 94 -6.80 -34.24 -4.34
CA GLU A 94 -6.45 -35.66 -4.54
C GLU A 94 -7.65 -36.58 -4.27
N ARG A 95 -8.64 -36.10 -3.53
CA ARG A 95 -9.81 -36.90 -3.11
C ARG A 95 -10.93 -36.95 -4.15
N ILE A 96 -11.09 -35.90 -4.94
CA ILE A 96 -12.22 -35.79 -5.89
C ILE A 96 -11.71 -36.16 -7.29
N PRO A 97 -12.23 -37.18 -8.00
CA PRO A 97 -11.76 -37.51 -9.34
C PRO A 97 -12.03 -36.40 -10.34
N TYR A 98 -11.13 -36.21 -11.32
CA TYR A 98 -11.22 -35.11 -12.29
C TYR A 98 -12.54 -35.12 -13.09
N VAL A 99 -12.99 -36.30 -13.53
CA VAL A 99 -14.25 -36.50 -14.26
C VAL A 99 -15.43 -35.90 -13.48
N LEU A 100 -15.45 -36.11 -12.16
CA LEU A 100 -16.50 -35.62 -11.29
C LEU A 100 -16.44 -34.10 -11.18
N ARG A 101 -15.24 -33.51 -10.99
CA ARG A 101 -15.06 -32.05 -10.92
C ARG A 101 -15.55 -31.37 -12.19
N TRP A 102 -15.10 -31.84 -13.36
CA TRP A 102 -15.43 -31.22 -14.64
C TRP A 102 -16.93 -31.33 -14.95
N SER A 103 -17.52 -32.50 -14.69
CA SER A 103 -18.93 -32.75 -14.97
C SER A 103 -19.83 -31.94 -14.04
N VAL A 104 -19.55 -31.95 -12.73
CA VAL A 104 -20.29 -31.16 -11.73
C VAL A 104 -20.14 -29.67 -12.00
N ALA A 105 -18.95 -29.20 -12.37
CA ALA A 105 -18.73 -27.81 -12.71
C ALA A 105 -19.46 -27.39 -14.00
N SER A 106 -19.47 -28.24 -15.04
CA SER A 106 -20.21 -27.98 -16.29
C SER A 106 -21.73 -27.93 -16.06
N MET A 107 -22.25 -28.85 -15.22
CA MET A 107 -23.65 -28.84 -14.80
C MET A 107 -23.97 -27.61 -13.95
N GLY A 108 -23.11 -27.25 -13.00
CA GLY A 108 -23.27 -26.08 -12.15
C GLY A 108 -23.26 -24.76 -12.93
N LEU A 109 -22.41 -24.63 -13.96
CA LEU A 109 -22.41 -23.48 -14.87
C LEU A 109 -23.77 -23.34 -15.58
N THR A 110 -24.26 -24.46 -16.12
CA THR A 110 -25.54 -24.52 -16.83
C THR A 110 -26.71 -24.18 -15.90
N LEU A 111 -26.77 -24.82 -14.72
CA LEU A 111 -27.83 -24.60 -13.73
C LEU A 111 -27.81 -23.18 -13.17
N GLY A 112 -26.63 -22.63 -12.88
CA GLY A 112 -26.48 -21.25 -12.41
C GLY A 112 -27.00 -20.24 -13.43
N MET A 113 -26.64 -20.41 -14.71
CA MET A 113 -27.14 -19.55 -15.79
C MET A 113 -28.66 -19.64 -15.95
N LEU A 114 -29.21 -20.86 -16.03
CA LEU A 114 -30.65 -21.05 -16.18
C LEU A 114 -31.41 -20.54 -14.96
N ALA A 115 -30.86 -20.69 -13.75
CA ALA A 115 -31.46 -20.15 -12.54
C ALA A 115 -31.51 -18.63 -12.54
N ILE A 116 -30.45 -17.94 -12.99
CA ILE A 116 -30.46 -16.47 -13.15
C ILE A 116 -31.53 -16.05 -14.16
N LEU A 117 -31.62 -16.74 -15.31
CA LEU A 117 -32.64 -16.45 -16.32
C LEU A 117 -34.06 -16.69 -15.78
N LEU A 118 -34.29 -17.81 -15.09
CA LEU A 118 -35.58 -18.16 -14.51
C LEU A 118 -36.01 -17.17 -13.43
N CYS A 119 -35.08 -16.70 -12.58
CA CYS A 119 -35.36 -15.65 -11.61
C CYS A 119 -35.89 -14.41 -12.33
N ARG A 120 -35.25 -14.01 -13.44
CA ARG A 120 -35.67 -12.84 -14.22
C ARG A 120 -37.02 -13.00 -14.90
N LEU A 121 -37.33 -14.19 -15.40
CA LEU A 121 -38.60 -14.47 -16.09
C LEU A 121 -39.77 -14.71 -15.12
N SER A 122 -39.49 -15.14 -13.88
CA SER A 122 -40.53 -15.56 -12.92
C SER A 122 -40.92 -14.51 -11.89
N THR A 123 -40.12 -13.45 -11.69
CA THR A 123 -40.46 -12.41 -10.71
C THR A 123 -41.38 -11.34 -11.28
N SER A 124 -42.55 -11.18 -10.65
CA SER A 124 -43.43 -10.02 -10.82
C SER A 124 -42.87 -8.83 -10.03
N GLU A 125 -43.15 -7.59 -10.46
CA GLU A 125 -42.69 -6.34 -9.80
C GLU A 125 -43.01 -6.27 -8.30
N LYS A 126 -44.03 -7.00 -7.83
CA LYS A 126 -44.43 -7.04 -6.41
C LYS A 126 -43.50 -7.85 -5.50
N ASP A 127 -42.71 -8.78 -6.04
CA ASP A 127 -41.82 -9.69 -5.28
C ASP A 127 -40.33 -9.50 -5.65
N ALA A 128 -39.98 -8.33 -6.17
CA ALA A 128 -38.71 -8.11 -6.86
C ALA A 128 -37.46 -8.28 -5.96
N GLY A 129 -37.58 -8.00 -4.65
CA GLY A 129 -36.50 -8.22 -3.69
C GLY A 129 -36.15 -9.70 -3.49
N THR A 130 -37.15 -10.60 -3.54
CA THR A 130 -36.93 -12.05 -3.43
C THR A 130 -36.27 -12.60 -4.71
N GLY A 131 -36.69 -12.11 -5.89
CA GLY A 131 -36.03 -12.42 -7.16
C GLY A 131 -34.57 -11.99 -7.19
N PHE A 132 -34.27 -10.81 -6.66
CA PHE A 132 -32.91 -10.30 -6.52
C PHE A 132 -32.02 -11.21 -5.68
N LEU A 133 -32.48 -11.58 -4.48
CA LEU A 133 -31.72 -12.47 -3.60
C LEU A 133 -31.50 -13.86 -4.22
N LEU A 134 -32.53 -14.42 -4.86
CA LEU A 134 -32.43 -15.72 -5.55
C LEU A 134 -31.46 -15.66 -6.74
N ALA A 135 -31.47 -14.56 -7.50
CA ALA A 135 -30.54 -14.36 -8.61
C ALA A 135 -29.09 -14.18 -8.13
N LEU A 136 -28.85 -13.51 -7.00
CA LEU A 136 -27.52 -13.44 -6.38
C LEU A 136 -27.04 -14.80 -5.88
N LEU A 137 -27.95 -15.62 -5.34
CA LEU A 137 -27.63 -16.99 -4.94
C LEU A 137 -27.29 -17.84 -6.18
N ALA A 138 -28.03 -17.69 -7.27
CA ALA A 138 -27.73 -18.33 -8.55
C ALA A 138 -26.38 -17.86 -9.14
N ALA A 139 -26.05 -16.57 -9.02
CA ALA A 139 -24.74 -16.02 -9.39
C ALA A 139 -23.60 -16.59 -8.53
N SER A 140 -23.86 -16.86 -7.24
CA SER A 140 -22.90 -17.55 -6.36
C SER A 140 -22.63 -18.98 -6.83
N VAL A 141 -23.69 -19.72 -7.19
CA VAL A 141 -23.56 -21.08 -7.75
C VAL A 141 -22.79 -21.06 -9.07
N LEU A 142 -23.10 -20.10 -9.94
CA LEU A 142 -22.37 -19.88 -11.19
C LEU A 142 -20.88 -19.60 -10.94
N GLY A 143 -20.57 -18.77 -9.92
CA GLY A 143 -19.20 -18.48 -9.50
C GLY A 143 -18.44 -19.71 -8.99
N LEU A 144 -19.04 -20.47 -8.06
CA LEU A 144 -18.44 -21.71 -7.54
C LEU A 144 -18.16 -22.73 -8.66
N ALA A 145 -19.11 -22.89 -9.59
CA ALA A 145 -18.98 -23.77 -10.73
C ALA A 145 -17.88 -23.31 -11.69
N SER A 146 -17.85 -22.02 -12.04
CA SER A 146 -16.83 -21.41 -12.90
C SER A 146 -15.43 -21.53 -12.28
N GLY A 147 -15.29 -21.31 -10.97
CA GLY A 147 -14.02 -21.46 -10.28
C GLY A 147 -13.51 -22.91 -10.30
N THR A 148 -14.41 -23.88 -10.08
CA THR A 148 -14.07 -25.31 -10.14
C THR A 148 -13.70 -25.73 -11.56
N TYR A 149 -14.42 -25.24 -12.57
CA TYR A 149 -14.16 -25.52 -13.99
C TYR A 149 -12.82 -24.93 -14.44
N SER A 150 -12.59 -23.64 -14.13
CA SER A 150 -11.37 -22.93 -14.48
C SER A 150 -10.13 -23.54 -13.81
N SER A 151 -10.20 -23.85 -12.52
CA SER A 151 -9.08 -24.48 -11.81
C SER A 151 -8.75 -25.87 -12.37
N SER A 152 -9.78 -26.66 -12.69
CA SER A 152 -9.60 -28.00 -13.27
C SER A 152 -8.99 -27.92 -14.68
N SER A 153 -9.50 -27.03 -15.54
CA SER A 153 -9.00 -26.85 -16.91
C SER A 153 -7.57 -26.34 -16.99
N PHE A 154 -7.23 -25.27 -16.28
CA PHE A 154 -5.85 -24.78 -16.27
C PHE A 154 -4.89 -25.72 -15.54
N GLY A 155 -5.35 -26.42 -14.50
CA GLY A 155 -4.57 -27.46 -13.83
C GLY A 155 -4.21 -28.61 -14.78
N LEU A 156 -5.19 -29.20 -15.46
CA LEU A 156 -4.93 -30.31 -16.39
C LEU A 156 -4.11 -29.86 -17.61
N ALA A 157 -4.40 -28.68 -18.16
CA ALA A 157 -3.62 -28.13 -19.25
C ALA A 157 -2.13 -28.00 -18.86
N ALA A 158 -1.87 -27.43 -17.67
CA ALA A 158 -0.53 -27.24 -17.15
C ALA A 158 0.21 -28.56 -16.87
N ALA A 159 -0.50 -29.60 -16.45
CA ALA A 159 0.07 -30.94 -16.21
C ALA A 159 0.42 -31.69 -17.50
N ILE A 160 -0.10 -31.27 -18.66
CA ILE A 160 0.14 -31.91 -19.95
C ILE A 160 1.15 -31.11 -20.76
N SER A 161 0.83 -29.85 -21.10
CA SER A 161 1.76 -28.99 -21.83
C SER A 161 1.40 -27.50 -21.74
N PRO A 162 2.40 -26.60 -21.86
CA PRO A 162 2.18 -25.15 -21.87
C PRO A 162 1.35 -24.69 -23.07
N GLU A 163 1.39 -25.43 -24.19
CA GLU A 163 0.60 -25.16 -25.39
C GLU A 163 -0.91 -25.34 -25.16
N LEU A 164 -1.30 -26.27 -24.28
CA LEU A 164 -2.71 -26.44 -23.93
C LEU A 164 -3.21 -25.34 -22.98
N VAL A 165 -2.34 -24.83 -22.10
CA VAL A 165 -2.63 -23.63 -21.30
C VAL A 165 -2.84 -22.42 -22.21
N HIS A 166 -2.01 -22.30 -23.25
CA HIS A 166 -2.14 -21.28 -24.28
C HIS A 166 -3.48 -21.38 -25.04
N ALA A 167 -3.85 -22.58 -25.47
CA ALA A 167 -5.12 -22.82 -26.16
C ALA A 167 -6.33 -22.45 -25.29
N ALA A 168 -6.31 -22.80 -24.00
CA ALA A 168 -7.36 -22.42 -23.04
C ALA A 168 -7.46 -20.89 -22.87
N MET A 169 -6.31 -20.18 -22.80
CA MET A 169 -6.29 -18.72 -22.73
C MET A 169 -6.92 -18.05 -23.95
N ILE A 170 -6.61 -18.52 -25.17
CA ILE A 170 -7.20 -17.98 -26.41
C ILE A 170 -8.71 -18.28 -26.46
N GLY A 171 -9.12 -19.50 -26.09
CA GLY A 171 -10.54 -19.86 -26.00
C GLY A 171 -11.33 -18.91 -25.10
N GLY A 172 -10.75 -18.54 -23.96
CA GLY A 172 -11.32 -17.53 -23.07
C GLY A 172 -11.51 -16.17 -23.73
N GLY A 173 -10.54 -15.70 -24.52
CA GLY A 173 -10.66 -14.46 -25.29
C GLY A 173 -11.78 -14.51 -26.33
N LEU A 174 -11.91 -15.62 -27.06
CA LEU A 174 -12.98 -15.83 -28.06
C LEU A 174 -14.39 -15.73 -27.45
N SER A 175 -14.57 -16.14 -26.19
CA SER A 175 -15.85 -16.01 -25.51
C SER A 175 -16.28 -14.56 -25.32
N GLY A 176 -15.31 -13.65 -25.10
CA GLY A 176 -15.56 -12.22 -24.95
C GLY A 176 -15.96 -11.55 -26.26
N LEU A 177 -15.41 -12.01 -27.38
CA LEU A 177 -15.80 -11.56 -28.72
C LEU A 177 -17.21 -12.03 -29.08
N ALA A 178 -17.57 -13.27 -28.74
CA ALA A 178 -18.93 -13.79 -28.92
C ALA A 178 -19.98 -12.95 -28.17
N ALA A 179 -19.67 -12.55 -26.93
CA ALA A 179 -20.54 -11.69 -26.13
C ALA A 179 -20.69 -10.28 -26.72
N CYS A 180 -19.63 -9.72 -27.32
CA CYS A 180 -19.72 -8.45 -28.06
C CYS A 180 -20.62 -8.57 -29.29
N PHE A 181 -20.48 -9.65 -30.06
CA PHE A 181 -21.33 -9.89 -31.24
C PHE A 181 -22.81 -9.98 -30.85
N VAL A 182 -23.13 -10.71 -29.78
CA VAL A 182 -24.48 -10.78 -29.23
C VAL A 182 -24.98 -9.39 -28.81
N GLY A 183 -24.14 -8.59 -28.13
CA GLY A 183 -24.48 -7.22 -27.74
C GLY A 183 -24.81 -6.32 -28.94
N PHE A 184 -24.01 -6.38 -30.02
CA PHE A 184 -24.24 -5.61 -31.25
C PHE A 184 -25.44 -6.11 -32.05
N ALA A 185 -25.58 -7.43 -32.23
CA ALA A 185 -26.66 -8.01 -33.03
C ALA A 185 -28.02 -7.91 -32.33
N GLY A 186 -28.04 -7.96 -31.00
CA GLY A 186 -29.26 -7.94 -30.20
C GLY A 186 -29.79 -6.55 -29.85
N GLY A 187 -28.97 -5.49 -29.96
CA GLY A 187 -29.38 -4.11 -29.65
C GLY A 187 -29.93 -3.90 -28.23
N GLY A 188 -29.59 -4.78 -27.28
CA GLY A 188 -30.15 -4.77 -25.93
C GLY A 188 -31.60 -5.28 -25.82
N ALA A 189 -32.18 -5.84 -26.89
CA ALA A 189 -33.55 -6.36 -26.86
C ALA A 189 -33.66 -7.61 -25.96
N GLU A 190 -34.68 -7.64 -25.09
CA GLU A 190 -34.98 -8.80 -24.23
C GLU A 190 -35.21 -10.10 -25.03
N SER A 191 -35.59 -10.00 -26.31
CA SER A 191 -35.78 -11.15 -27.20
C SER A 191 -34.51 -11.99 -27.42
N TRP A 192 -33.32 -11.38 -27.32
CA TRP A 192 -32.03 -12.08 -27.45
C TRP A 192 -31.51 -12.66 -26.13
N LEU A 193 -32.07 -12.24 -24.98
CA LEU A 193 -31.65 -12.69 -23.65
C LEU A 193 -31.77 -14.21 -23.51
N VAL A 194 -32.97 -14.74 -23.78
CA VAL A 194 -33.27 -16.17 -23.64
C VAL A 194 -32.40 -16.99 -24.58
N ALA A 195 -32.32 -16.60 -25.86
CA ALA A 195 -31.52 -17.29 -26.86
C ALA A 195 -30.02 -17.36 -26.48
N SER A 196 -29.47 -16.27 -25.95
CA SER A 196 -28.06 -16.18 -25.55
C SER A 196 -27.73 -17.04 -24.33
N PHE A 197 -28.61 -17.04 -23.32
CA PHE A 197 -28.46 -17.87 -22.13
C PHE A 197 -28.61 -19.36 -22.45
N VAL A 198 -29.57 -19.74 -23.31
CA VAL A 198 -29.74 -21.12 -23.78
C VAL A 198 -28.55 -21.56 -24.62
N PHE A 199 -28.05 -20.72 -25.54
CA PHE A 199 -26.86 -21.02 -26.32
C PHE A 199 -25.65 -21.30 -25.43
N SER A 200 -25.39 -20.43 -24.46
CA SER A 200 -24.28 -20.61 -23.52
C SER A 200 -24.45 -21.87 -22.65
N ALA A 201 -25.67 -22.16 -22.19
CA ALA A 201 -25.99 -23.38 -21.45
C ALA A 201 -25.73 -24.67 -22.28
N LEU A 202 -26.08 -24.66 -23.58
CA LEU A 202 -25.80 -25.77 -24.48
C LEU A 202 -24.28 -25.95 -24.70
N CYS A 203 -23.54 -24.85 -24.87
CA CYS A 203 -22.09 -24.88 -24.99
C CYS A 203 -21.42 -25.46 -23.72
N THR A 204 -21.85 -25.05 -22.53
CA THR A 204 -21.28 -25.59 -21.27
C THR A 204 -21.60 -27.07 -21.08
N LEU A 205 -22.82 -27.53 -21.40
CA LEU A 205 -23.17 -28.95 -21.37
C LEU A 205 -22.36 -29.78 -22.37
N GLY A 206 -22.08 -29.24 -23.56
CA GLY A 206 -21.19 -29.85 -24.56
C GLY A 206 -19.76 -30.08 -24.06
N GLY A 207 -19.34 -29.41 -22.98
CA GLY A 207 -18.03 -29.61 -22.35
C GLY A 207 -17.85 -30.98 -21.70
N ILE A 208 -18.93 -31.67 -21.31
CA ILE A 208 -18.89 -33.00 -20.67
C ILE A 208 -18.51 -34.10 -21.67
N PRO A 209 -19.24 -34.31 -22.79
CA PRO A 209 -18.88 -35.33 -23.77
C PRO A 209 -17.52 -35.04 -24.42
N LEU A 210 -17.17 -33.76 -24.61
CA LEU A 210 -15.86 -33.38 -25.13
C LEU A 210 -14.72 -33.83 -24.20
N TYR A 211 -14.85 -33.58 -22.89
CA TYR A 211 -13.87 -34.04 -21.91
C TYR A 211 -13.73 -35.57 -21.89
N LEU A 212 -14.85 -36.30 -21.97
CA LEU A 212 -14.83 -37.77 -22.05
C LEU A 212 -14.16 -38.27 -23.34
N LEU A 213 -14.34 -37.55 -24.47
CA LEU A 213 -13.68 -37.87 -25.73
C LEU A 213 -12.16 -37.64 -25.66
N VAL A 214 -11.71 -36.51 -25.09
CA VAL A 214 -10.29 -36.18 -24.93
C VAL A 214 -9.56 -37.18 -24.05
N THR A 215 -10.16 -37.55 -22.91
CA THR A 215 -9.54 -38.42 -21.91
C THR A 215 -9.61 -39.91 -22.24
N ARG A 216 -10.64 -40.36 -22.97
CA ARG A 216 -10.81 -41.80 -23.31
C ARG A 216 -10.31 -42.21 -24.70
N LYS A 217 -10.29 -41.31 -25.69
CA LYS A 217 -9.95 -41.68 -27.09
C LYS A 217 -8.56 -41.28 -27.56
N ASN A 218 -7.81 -40.48 -26.80
CA ASN A 218 -6.45 -40.10 -27.17
C ASN A 218 -5.41 -40.99 -26.45
N PRO A 219 -4.70 -41.88 -27.16
CA PRO A 219 -3.76 -42.83 -26.55
C PRO A 219 -2.61 -42.15 -25.81
N HIS A 220 -2.21 -40.94 -26.24
CA HIS A 220 -1.09 -40.21 -25.64
C HIS A 220 -1.47 -39.56 -24.31
N VAL A 221 -2.68 -38.98 -24.24
CA VAL A 221 -3.24 -38.42 -23.01
C VAL A 221 -3.61 -39.54 -22.03
N ALA A 222 -4.15 -40.65 -22.53
CA ALA A 222 -4.45 -41.83 -21.71
C ALA A 222 -3.18 -42.51 -21.17
N ALA A 223 -2.13 -42.66 -21.98
CA ALA A 223 -0.84 -43.22 -21.55
C ALA A 223 -0.14 -42.32 -20.52
N MET A 224 -0.15 -40.99 -20.70
CA MET A 224 0.40 -40.05 -19.70
C MET A 224 -0.40 -40.05 -18.39
N LEU A 225 -1.73 -40.13 -18.45
CA LEU A 225 -2.58 -40.27 -17.26
C LEU A 225 -2.38 -41.63 -16.56
N GLU A 226 -2.13 -42.70 -17.32
CA GLU A 226 -1.78 -44.03 -16.80
C GLU A 226 -0.39 -44.08 -16.16
N GLU A 227 0.63 -43.44 -16.74
CA GLU A 227 1.98 -43.34 -16.15
C GLU A 227 1.95 -42.57 -14.82
N ALA A 228 1.23 -41.45 -14.77
CA ALA A 228 1.01 -40.70 -13.54
C ALA A 228 0.24 -41.51 -12.47
N ALA A 229 -0.73 -42.33 -12.90
CA ALA A 229 -1.47 -43.22 -12.01
C ALA A 229 -0.62 -44.41 -11.50
N ARG A 230 0.23 -44.98 -12.35
CA ARG A 230 1.17 -46.06 -11.99
C ARG A 230 2.24 -45.57 -11.02
N ALA A 231 2.80 -44.38 -11.22
CA ALA A 231 3.73 -43.76 -10.29
C ALA A 231 3.10 -43.60 -8.89
N LYS A 232 1.85 -43.13 -8.81
CA LYS A 232 1.08 -43.04 -7.55
C LYS A 232 0.81 -44.39 -6.90
N GLN A 233 0.50 -45.43 -7.69
CA GLN A 233 0.31 -46.78 -7.16
C GLN A 233 1.61 -47.39 -6.63
N LEU A 234 2.74 -47.18 -7.32
CA LEU A 234 4.05 -47.67 -6.88
C LEU A 234 4.45 -47.06 -5.53
N ASP A 235 4.21 -45.75 -5.38
CA ASP A 235 4.47 -44.97 -4.16
C ASP A 235 3.54 -45.40 -3.00
N ALA A 236 2.27 -45.71 -3.30
CA ALA A 236 1.32 -46.21 -2.32
C ALA A 236 1.64 -47.66 -1.87
N VAL A 237 2.10 -48.52 -2.79
CA VAL A 237 2.53 -49.89 -2.49
C VAL A 237 3.80 -49.88 -1.64
N GLN A 238 4.77 -49.01 -1.93
CA GLN A 238 5.98 -48.86 -1.11
C GLN A 238 5.68 -48.37 0.31
N ARG A 239 4.73 -47.43 0.48
CA ARG A 239 4.26 -46.99 1.82
C ARG A 239 3.51 -48.09 2.58
N SER A 240 2.77 -48.95 1.88
CA SER A 240 2.04 -50.06 2.50
C SER A 240 2.94 -51.20 2.98
N ARG A 241 4.14 -51.35 2.39
CA ARG A 241 5.08 -52.45 2.70
C ARG A 241 6.07 -52.17 3.82
N GLY A 242 6.09 -50.97 4.40
CA GLY A 242 6.85 -50.68 5.62
C GLY A 242 8.34 -51.02 5.54
N ILE A 243 8.97 -50.93 4.36
CA ILE A 243 10.39 -51.21 4.20
C ILE A 243 11.17 -49.93 4.57
N SER A 244 11.68 -49.88 5.80
CA SER A 244 12.75 -48.95 6.18
C SER A 244 14.07 -49.53 5.66
N LEU A 245 14.60 -48.99 4.57
CA LEU A 245 15.98 -49.26 4.17
C LEU A 245 16.90 -48.40 5.02
N GLN A 246 17.26 -48.94 6.19
CA GLN A 246 18.40 -48.50 6.98
C GLN A 246 19.32 -49.71 7.13
N GLY A 247 20.39 -49.73 6.33
CA GLY A 247 21.56 -50.61 6.51
C GLY A 247 21.52 -51.97 5.80
N GLN A 248 21.90 -52.01 4.52
CA GLN A 248 22.74 -53.06 3.91
C GLN A 248 22.95 -52.78 2.42
N GLU A 249 24.14 -52.32 2.06
CA GLU A 249 24.96 -52.92 0.99
C GLU A 249 26.30 -52.17 0.92
N LEU A 250 27.27 -52.73 1.66
CA LEU A 250 28.68 -52.59 1.38
C LEU A 250 29.09 -53.85 0.62
N ALA A 251 29.89 -53.67 -0.43
CA ALA A 251 30.56 -54.67 -1.28
C ALA A 251 29.87 -54.99 -2.62
N LEU A 252 30.25 -54.24 -3.65
CA LEU A 252 30.86 -54.75 -4.90
C LEU A 252 31.38 -53.54 -5.71
N ARG A 253 32.71 -53.39 -5.81
CA ARG A 253 33.42 -52.46 -6.73
C ARG A 253 33.82 -53.23 -8.01
N PRO A 254 34.08 -52.55 -9.16
CA PRO A 254 35.41 -51.99 -9.40
C PRO A 254 35.40 -50.52 -9.87
N ALA A 255 36.55 -49.89 -9.67
CA ALA A 255 36.85 -48.49 -9.97
C ALA A 255 37.02 -48.22 -11.49
N GLY A 256 36.61 -47.03 -11.94
CA GLY A 256 37.04 -46.44 -13.22
C GLY A 256 36.17 -45.28 -13.69
N GLY A 257 36.77 -44.09 -13.85
CA GLY A 257 36.22 -42.96 -14.63
C GLY A 257 35.98 -41.67 -13.84
N PRO A 258 36.64 -40.54 -14.15
CA PRO A 258 36.23 -39.23 -13.69
C PRO A 258 35.22 -38.68 -14.70
N ASP A 259 33.95 -38.55 -14.33
CA ASP A 259 33.00 -37.54 -14.84
C ASP A 259 31.57 -37.84 -14.33
N GLY A 260 30.90 -36.79 -13.85
CA GLY A 260 29.43 -36.73 -13.75
C GLY A 260 28.79 -37.40 -12.53
N ASP A 261 28.73 -36.66 -11.42
CA ASP A 261 27.88 -36.95 -10.26
C ASP A 261 26.41 -36.63 -10.60
N GLU A 262 25.65 -37.62 -11.08
CA GLU A 262 24.18 -37.59 -11.06
C GLU A 262 23.66 -38.69 -10.13
N SER A 263 23.40 -38.32 -8.88
CA SER A 263 22.62 -39.12 -7.94
C SER A 263 21.11 -38.90 -8.18
N PRO A 264 20.27 -39.96 -8.22
CA PRO A 264 18.83 -39.80 -8.40
C PRO A 264 18.20 -39.31 -7.10
N ILE A 265 17.78 -38.05 -7.07
CA ILE A 265 17.05 -37.43 -5.96
C ILE A 265 15.67 -38.10 -5.84
N LEU A 266 15.47 -38.92 -4.81
CA LEU A 266 14.15 -39.36 -4.37
C LEU A 266 13.36 -38.13 -3.88
N SER A 267 12.57 -37.54 -4.77
CA SER A 267 11.84 -36.29 -4.51
C SER A 267 10.63 -36.52 -3.60
N ARG A 268 10.72 -36.00 -2.37
CA ARG A 268 9.58 -35.86 -1.47
C ARG A 268 8.65 -34.78 -2.04
N SER A 269 7.45 -35.17 -2.46
CA SER A 269 6.50 -34.28 -3.16
C SER A 269 6.08 -33.07 -2.29
N ARG A 270 6.20 -31.85 -2.83
CA ARG A 270 6.09 -30.58 -2.08
C ARG A 270 4.64 -30.19 -1.75
N SER A 271 4.42 -29.44 -0.66
CA SER A 271 3.09 -28.88 -0.34
C SER A 271 2.70 -27.78 -1.34
N SER A 272 1.40 -27.49 -1.54
CA SER A 272 0.95 -26.36 -2.39
C SER A 272 1.60 -25.03 -1.98
N ALA A 273 1.79 -24.81 -0.67
CA ALA A 273 2.47 -23.63 -0.15
C ALA A 273 3.97 -23.59 -0.48
N ASP A 274 4.61 -24.75 -0.58
CA ASP A 274 6.02 -24.87 -0.94
C ASP A 274 6.20 -24.67 -2.45
N ILE A 275 5.30 -25.21 -3.28
CA ILE A 275 5.29 -24.99 -4.74
C ILE A 275 5.13 -23.49 -5.04
N PHE A 276 4.25 -22.82 -4.32
CA PHE A 276 4.10 -21.36 -4.41
C PHE A 276 5.41 -20.66 -4.04
N LYS A 277 5.93 -20.88 -2.83
CA LYS A 277 7.11 -20.18 -2.29
C LYS A 277 8.39 -20.39 -3.09
N PHE A 278 8.63 -21.61 -3.57
CA PHE A 278 9.92 -21.97 -4.17
C PHE A 278 9.94 -21.88 -5.70
N SER A 279 8.79 -21.80 -6.36
CA SER A 279 8.73 -21.86 -7.83
C SER A 279 7.74 -20.85 -8.42
N ALA A 280 6.45 -20.97 -8.14
CA ALA A 280 5.42 -20.29 -8.93
C ALA A 280 5.13 -18.82 -8.55
N TRP A 281 5.57 -18.34 -7.37
CA TRP A 281 5.14 -17.03 -6.84
C TRP A 281 5.40 -15.81 -7.75
N PRO A 282 6.52 -15.69 -8.52
CA PRO A 282 6.74 -14.48 -9.31
C PRO A 282 5.73 -14.35 -10.46
N GLN A 283 5.39 -15.48 -11.09
CA GLN A 283 4.42 -15.50 -12.19
C GLN A 283 2.98 -15.37 -11.66
N CYS A 284 2.69 -15.93 -10.48
CA CYS A 284 1.41 -15.72 -9.80
C CYS A 284 1.17 -14.22 -9.49
N LEU A 285 2.19 -13.52 -8.99
CA LEU A 285 2.07 -12.09 -8.72
C LEU A 285 1.99 -11.28 -10.03
N THR A 286 2.74 -11.71 -11.06
CA THR A 286 2.73 -11.07 -12.39
C THR A 286 1.33 -11.10 -12.99
N VAL A 287 0.67 -12.26 -13.03
CA VAL A 287 -0.68 -12.39 -13.60
C VAL A 287 -1.70 -11.60 -12.78
N CYS A 288 -1.60 -11.64 -11.45
CA CYS A 288 -2.45 -10.85 -10.55
C CYS A 288 -2.31 -9.35 -10.83
N CYS A 289 -1.09 -8.85 -10.98
CA CYS A 289 -0.81 -7.45 -11.30
C CYS A 289 -1.38 -7.03 -12.66
N VAL A 290 -1.22 -7.87 -13.71
CA VAL A 290 -1.78 -7.58 -15.04
C VAL A 290 -3.28 -7.32 -14.95
N PHE A 291 -4.03 -8.23 -14.34
CA PHE A 291 -5.49 -8.12 -14.24
C PHE A 291 -5.94 -7.07 -13.22
N THR A 292 -5.19 -6.84 -12.14
CA THR A 292 -5.45 -5.74 -11.20
C THR A 292 -5.41 -4.40 -11.93
N VAL A 293 -4.31 -4.13 -12.65
CA VAL A 293 -4.17 -2.91 -13.45
C VAL A 293 -5.29 -2.80 -14.49
N THR A 294 -5.63 -3.91 -15.14
CA THR A 294 -6.68 -3.91 -16.15
C THR A 294 -8.03 -3.48 -15.58
N PHE A 295 -8.44 -4.08 -14.46
CA PHE A 295 -9.75 -3.84 -13.85
C PHE A 295 -9.84 -2.55 -13.03
N ILE A 296 -8.71 -1.91 -12.70
CA ILE A 296 -8.71 -0.54 -12.16
C ILE A 296 -9.23 0.47 -13.19
N VAL A 297 -8.86 0.30 -14.47
CA VAL A 297 -9.17 1.27 -15.53
C VAL A 297 -10.28 0.80 -16.49
N PHE A 298 -10.37 -0.48 -16.82
CA PHE A 298 -11.32 -1.02 -17.79
C PHE A 298 -12.27 -2.04 -17.13
N PRO A 299 -13.60 -1.94 -17.33
CA PRO A 299 -14.29 -0.99 -18.21
C PRO A 299 -14.59 0.38 -17.59
N GLY A 300 -14.40 0.55 -16.26
CA GLY A 300 -15.01 1.67 -15.51
C GLY A 300 -14.51 3.08 -15.82
N VAL A 301 -13.21 3.31 -16.03
CA VAL A 301 -12.67 4.62 -16.42
C VAL A 301 -12.93 4.89 -17.90
N VAL A 302 -12.81 3.85 -18.73
CA VAL A 302 -12.96 3.93 -20.19
C VAL A 302 -14.40 4.23 -20.62
N SER A 303 -15.40 3.72 -19.91
CA SER A 303 -16.81 4.02 -20.20
C SER A 303 -17.16 5.51 -20.06
N ARG A 304 -16.31 6.29 -19.40
CA ARG A 304 -16.46 7.74 -19.20
C ARG A 304 -15.65 8.58 -20.21
N TRP A 305 -14.89 7.95 -21.12
CA TRP A 305 -14.10 8.69 -22.12
C TRP A 305 -14.94 9.28 -23.25
N VAL A 306 -16.02 8.60 -23.64
CA VAL A 306 -16.84 8.99 -24.79
C VAL A 306 -18.29 8.58 -24.55
N PRO A 307 -19.30 9.43 -24.83
CA PRO A 307 -20.70 9.03 -24.73
C PRO A 307 -21.16 8.17 -25.92
N GLY A 308 -22.22 7.36 -25.69
CA GLY A 308 -22.97 6.67 -26.74
C GLY A 308 -22.29 5.43 -27.35
N GLU A 309 -22.54 5.18 -28.64
CA GLU A 309 -22.12 3.97 -29.36
C GLU A 309 -20.59 3.76 -29.45
N ARG A 310 -19.81 4.84 -29.25
CA ARG A 310 -18.34 4.80 -29.26
C ARG A 310 -17.73 3.94 -28.15
N VAL A 311 -18.42 3.78 -27.01
CA VAL A 311 -17.98 2.89 -25.93
C VAL A 311 -17.96 1.43 -26.40
N SER A 312 -18.99 1.00 -27.14
CA SER A 312 -19.08 -0.37 -27.67
C SER A 312 -17.93 -0.67 -28.64
N TYR A 313 -17.53 0.30 -29.47
CA TYR A 313 -16.36 0.16 -30.35
C TYR A 313 -15.03 0.09 -29.59
N LEU A 314 -14.89 0.83 -28.48
CA LEU A 314 -13.71 0.73 -27.60
C LEU A 314 -13.63 -0.63 -26.91
N ILE A 315 -14.75 -1.15 -26.41
CA ILE A 315 -14.84 -2.49 -25.83
C ILE A 315 -14.49 -3.55 -26.90
N ALA A 316 -15.05 -3.43 -28.11
CA ALA A 316 -14.71 -4.32 -29.21
C ALA A 316 -13.21 -4.27 -29.56
N THR A 317 -12.63 -3.07 -29.58
CA THR A 317 -11.19 -2.87 -29.80
C THR A 317 -10.36 -3.59 -28.74
N PHE A 318 -10.75 -3.47 -27.46
CA PHE A 318 -10.11 -4.18 -26.37
C PHE A 318 -10.15 -5.69 -26.58
N GLN A 319 -11.32 -6.27 -26.89
CA GLN A 319 -11.47 -7.72 -27.03
C GLN A 319 -10.68 -8.27 -28.22
N ILE A 320 -10.66 -7.57 -29.36
CA ILE A 320 -9.89 -7.97 -30.54
C ILE A 320 -8.40 -7.93 -30.24
N MET A 321 -7.91 -6.83 -29.67
CA MET A 321 -6.49 -6.65 -29.38
C MET A 321 -6.00 -7.55 -28.25
N ASP A 322 -6.85 -7.87 -27.27
CA ASP A 322 -6.55 -8.88 -26.24
C ASP A 322 -6.33 -10.25 -26.86
N ILE A 323 -7.21 -10.70 -27.78
CA ILE A 323 -7.04 -11.98 -28.49
C ILE A 323 -5.75 -11.99 -29.31
N LEU A 324 -5.44 -10.90 -30.03
CA LEU A 324 -4.18 -10.77 -30.78
C LEU A 324 -2.96 -10.85 -29.86
N GLY A 325 -3.01 -10.19 -28.70
CA GLY A 325 -1.99 -10.29 -27.67
C GLY A 325 -1.85 -11.71 -27.14
N ARG A 326 -2.95 -12.43 -26.92
CA ARG A 326 -2.93 -13.86 -26.52
C ARG A 326 -2.35 -14.75 -27.61
N TYR A 327 -2.50 -14.41 -28.89
CA TYR A 327 -1.95 -15.19 -29.99
C TYR A 327 -0.45 -14.93 -30.22
N ALA A 328 0.05 -13.73 -29.87
CA ALA A 328 1.42 -13.29 -30.12
C ALA A 328 2.54 -14.25 -29.63
N PRO A 329 2.43 -15.01 -28.53
CA PRO A 329 3.45 -15.98 -28.12
C PRO A 329 3.70 -17.12 -29.13
N LYS A 330 2.84 -17.31 -30.14
CA LYS A 330 3.12 -18.25 -31.26
C LYS A 330 4.13 -17.71 -32.26
N ILE A 331 4.35 -16.39 -32.29
CA ILE A 331 5.27 -15.76 -33.23
C ILE A 331 6.69 -15.87 -32.64
N PRO A 332 7.66 -16.52 -33.34
CA PRO A 332 8.98 -16.78 -32.78
C PRO A 332 9.73 -15.54 -32.27
N CYS A 333 9.58 -14.38 -32.93
CA CYS A 333 10.22 -13.13 -32.51
C CYS A 333 9.60 -12.49 -31.25
N MET A 334 8.42 -12.95 -30.83
CA MET A 334 7.70 -12.47 -29.65
C MET A 334 7.65 -13.52 -28.52
N GLN A 335 8.50 -14.54 -28.57
CA GLN A 335 8.59 -15.53 -27.49
C GLN A 335 9.57 -15.06 -26.41
N ILE A 336 9.04 -14.73 -25.23
CA ILE A 336 9.84 -14.39 -24.05
C ILE A 336 9.84 -15.59 -23.10
N THR A 337 11.00 -16.21 -22.95
CA THR A 337 11.20 -17.36 -22.04
C THR A 337 11.66 -16.97 -20.64
N ASN A 338 12.11 -15.72 -20.45
CA ASN A 338 12.58 -15.22 -19.17
C ASN A 338 11.42 -14.67 -18.32
N GLY A 339 11.07 -15.38 -17.25
CA GLY A 339 10.00 -14.98 -16.33
C GLY A 339 10.21 -13.63 -15.63
N ARG A 340 11.46 -13.18 -15.41
CA ARG A 340 11.73 -11.86 -14.83
C ARG A 340 11.37 -10.74 -15.80
N THR A 341 11.63 -10.94 -17.09
CA THR A 341 11.25 -9.98 -18.13
C THR A 341 9.74 -9.82 -18.22
N VAL A 342 8.98 -10.93 -18.13
CA VAL A 342 7.51 -10.89 -18.10
C VAL A 342 7.00 -10.16 -16.86
N SER A 343 7.65 -10.35 -15.70
CA SER A 343 7.32 -9.61 -14.47
C SER A 343 7.57 -8.10 -14.62
N PHE A 344 8.67 -7.71 -15.24
CA PHE A 344 9.00 -6.32 -15.54
C PHE A 344 7.98 -5.67 -16.51
N LEU A 345 7.58 -6.38 -17.56
CA LEU A 345 6.54 -5.92 -18.49
C LEU A 345 5.18 -5.73 -17.80
N SER A 346 4.86 -6.55 -16.78
CA SER A 346 3.67 -6.35 -15.96
C SER A 346 3.75 -5.08 -15.10
N LEU A 347 4.92 -4.77 -14.52
CA LEU A 347 5.12 -3.52 -13.78
C LEU A 347 5.02 -2.28 -14.68
N LEU A 348 5.52 -2.36 -15.91
CA LEU A 348 5.41 -1.26 -16.88
C LEU A 348 3.94 -0.91 -17.19
N ARG A 349 3.01 -1.86 -17.08
CA ARG A 349 1.57 -1.59 -17.25
C ARG A 349 1.01 -0.62 -16.21
N LEU A 350 1.67 -0.42 -15.07
CA LEU A 350 1.22 0.57 -14.07
C LEU A 350 1.14 1.99 -14.64
N VAL A 351 1.90 2.30 -15.70
CA VAL A 351 1.83 3.58 -16.42
C VAL A 351 0.46 3.82 -17.06
N PHE A 352 -0.28 2.77 -17.42
CA PHE A 352 -1.63 2.93 -17.97
C PHE A 352 -2.62 3.51 -16.95
N VAL A 353 -2.44 3.26 -15.65
CA VAL A 353 -3.35 3.79 -14.61
C VAL A 353 -3.40 5.32 -14.61
N PRO A 354 -2.28 6.05 -14.41
CA PRO A 354 -2.30 7.51 -14.48
C PRO A 354 -2.63 8.02 -15.89
N ALA A 355 -2.19 7.35 -16.96
CA ALA A 355 -2.49 7.77 -18.34
C ALA A 355 -4.00 7.77 -18.63
N PHE A 356 -4.72 6.71 -18.23
CA PHE A 356 -6.16 6.60 -18.41
C PHE A 356 -6.93 7.61 -17.54
N ILE A 357 -6.45 7.87 -16.32
CA ILE A 357 -7.05 8.87 -15.40
C ILE A 357 -6.85 10.30 -15.93
N VAL A 358 -5.67 10.63 -16.46
CA VAL A 358 -5.38 11.94 -17.07
C VAL A 358 -6.28 12.18 -18.28
N LEU A 359 -6.41 11.17 -19.16
CA LEU A 359 -7.28 11.27 -20.34
C LEU A 359 -8.75 11.47 -19.94
N GLN A 360 -9.19 10.83 -18.86
CA GLN A 360 -10.53 11.02 -18.32
C GLN A 360 -10.73 12.42 -17.72
N ARG A 361 -9.75 12.94 -16.95
CA ARG A 361 -9.86 14.25 -16.28
C ARG A 361 -9.82 15.44 -17.24
N HIS A 362 -9.16 15.27 -18.38
CA HIS A 362 -9.04 16.30 -19.41
C HIS A 362 -9.91 15.99 -20.63
N SER A 363 -10.99 15.20 -20.47
CA SER A 363 -11.92 14.87 -21.56
C SER A 363 -12.41 16.08 -22.33
N ASP A 364 -12.45 17.24 -21.68
CA ASP A 364 -12.99 18.50 -22.20
C ASP A 364 -11.95 19.26 -23.07
N GLN A 365 -10.70 18.78 -23.14
CA GLN A 365 -9.64 19.40 -23.93
C GLN A 365 -9.46 18.71 -25.28
N VAL A 366 -9.31 19.51 -26.34
CA VAL A 366 -9.26 19.06 -27.75
C VAL A 366 -8.20 17.97 -28.02
N TRP A 367 -7.07 17.98 -27.31
CA TRP A 367 -6.03 16.95 -27.48
C TRP A 367 -6.42 15.59 -26.87
N ALA A 368 -7.25 15.58 -25.82
CA ALA A 368 -7.70 14.37 -25.14
C ALA A 368 -8.89 13.70 -25.85
N GLU A 369 -9.68 14.47 -26.60
CA GLU A 369 -10.75 13.97 -27.48
C GLU A 369 -10.23 13.32 -28.78
N GLN A 370 -8.91 13.39 -29.05
CA GLN A 370 -8.34 12.80 -30.25
C GLN A 370 -8.56 11.28 -30.26
N ALA A 371 -9.41 10.80 -31.17
CA ALA A 371 -9.70 9.37 -31.33
C ALA A 371 -8.42 8.54 -31.51
N VAL A 372 -7.42 9.06 -32.23
CA VAL A 372 -6.13 8.37 -32.42
C VAL A 372 -5.44 8.07 -31.09
N LEU A 373 -5.46 9.01 -30.14
CA LEU A 373 -4.85 8.83 -28.83
C LEU A 373 -5.61 7.80 -27.99
N GLN A 374 -6.95 7.91 -27.94
CA GLN A 374 -7.81 7.00 -27.18
C GLN A 374 -7.74 5.55 -27.69
N TYR A 375 -7.90 5.35 -29.00
CA TYR A 375 -7.80 4.02 -29.62
C TYR A 375 -6.36 3.50 -29.61
N GLY A 376 -5.35 4.35 -29.82
CA GLY A 376 -3.95 3.96 -29.75
C GLY A 376 -3.55 3.46 -28.36
N LEU A 377 -3.97 4.18 -27.32
CA LEU A 377 -3.76 3.77 -25.92
C LEU A 377 -4.51 2.48 -25.60
N MET A 378 -5.76 2.35 -26.06
CA MET A 378 -6.56 1.13 -25.90
C MET A 378 -5.90 -0.10 -26.57
N VAL A 379 -5.39 0.05 -27.80
CA VAL A 379 -4.70 -1.01 -28.54
C VAL A 379 -3.47 -1.49 -27.76
N ALA A 380 -2.61 -0.58 -27.32
CA ALA A 380 -1.41 -0.94 -26.55
C ALA A 380 -1.75 -1.63 -25.22
N PHE A 381 -2.76 -1.10 -24.51
CA PHE A 381 -3.22 -1.63 -23.24
C PHE A 381 -3.83 -3.04 -23.35
N ALA A 382 -4.69 -3.25 -24.35
CA ALA A 382 -5.36 -4.53 -24.60
C ALA A 382 -4.39 -5.59 -25.12
N PHE A 383 -3.54 -5.24 -26.10
CA PHE A 383 -2.53 -6.16 -26.61
C PHE A 383 -1.58 -6.63 -25.51
N SER A 384 -1.08 -5.71 -24.68
CA SER A 384 -0.21 -6.07 -23.57
C SER A 384 -0.93 -6.86 -22.47
N ASN A 385 -2.26 -6.73 -22.34
CA ASN A 385 -3.04 -7.55 -21.39
C ASN A 385 -3.02 -9.01 -21.83
N GLY A 386 -3.40 -9.27 -23.09
CA GLY A 386 -3.42 -10.61 -23.64
C GLY A 386 -2.03 -11.25 -23.70
N TYR A 387 -1.02 -10.47 -24.07
CA TYR A 387 0.35 -10.96 -24.24
C TYR A 387 1.03 -11.33 -22.92
N VAL A 388 1.09 -10.40 -21.96
CA VAL A 388 1.79 -10.62 -20.68
C VAL A 388 1.05 -11.66 -19.83
N SER A 389 -0.29 -11.65 -19.82
CA SER A 389 -1.07 -12.65 -19.09
C SER A 389 -0.84 -14.06 -19.64
N THR A 390 -0.86 -14.24 -20.96
CA THR A 390 -0.66 -15.57 -21.58
C THR A 390 0.75 -16.09 -21.31
N LEU A 391 1.79 -15.27 -21.47
CA LEU A 391 3.16 -15.67 -21.15
C LEU A 391 3.30 -16.06 -19.68
N SER A 392 2.73 -15.28 -18.76
CA SER A 392 2.79 -15.61 -17.32
C SER A 392 2.10 -16.94 -17.01
N MET A 393 0.91 -17.19 -17.58
CA MET A 393 0.14 -18.43 -17.41
C MET A 393 0.86 -19.66 -17.97
N MET A 394 1.64 -19.51 -19.05
CA MET A 394 2.47 -20.58 -19.62
C MET A 394 3.75 -20.84 -18.81
N LEU A 395 4.45 -19.77 -18.40
CA LEU A 395 5.75 -19.87 -17.71
C LEU A 395 5.62 -20.33 -16.25
N GLY A 396 4.51 -20.03 -15.57
CA GLY A 396 4.29 -20.41 -14.17
C GLY A 396 4.43 -21.91 -13.93
N PRO A 397 3.68 -22.76 -14.66
CA PRO A 397 3.78 -24.22 -14.52
C PRO A 397 5.02 -24.84 -15.19
N SER A 398 5.68 -24.13 -16.11
CA SER A 398 6.82 -24.64 -16.89
C SER A 398 8.18 -24.51 -16.20
N GLN A 399 8.21 -24.28 -14.88
CA GLN A 399 9.47 -24.12 -14.16
C GLN A 399 10.21 -25.45 -14.01
N ARG A 400 11.54 -25.39 -14.15
CA ARG A 400 12.43 -26.55 -14.04
C ARG A 400 12.32 -27.18 -12.66
N GLY A 401 12.18 -28.51 -12.61
CA GLY A 401 12.17 -29.30 -11.37
C GLY A 401 10.79 -29.52 -10.72
N LEU A 402 9.69 -29.15 -11.39
CA LEU A 402 8.33 -29.49 -10.96
C LEU A 402 7.90 -30.85 -11.55
N SER A 403 7.43 -31.75 -10.69
CA SER A 403 6.74 -32.98 -11.11
C SER A 403 5.36 -32.68 -11.71
N GLN A 404 4.80 -33.63 -12.45
CA GLN A 404 3.52 -33.45 -13.17
C GLN A 404 2.35 -33.04 -12.25
N ASP A 405 2.26 -33.64 -11.06
CA ASP A 405 1.28 -33.27 -10.02
C ASP A 405 1.50 -31.84 -9.49
N GLU A 406 2.75 -31.40 -9.44
CA GLU A 406 3.11 -30.04 -9.00
C GLU A 406 2.84 -29.01 -10.10
N GLN A 407 2.98 -29.38 -11.38
CA GLN A 407 2.57 -28.58 -12.54
C GLN A 407 1.05 -28.38 -12.58
N GLU A 408 0.26 -29.42 -12.30
CA GLU A 408 -1.20 -29.30 -12.14
C GLU A 408 -1.53 -28.28 -11.03
N SER A 409 -0.76 -28.31 -9.95
CA SER A 409 -0.92 -27.40 -8.80
C SER A 409 -0.57 -25.97 -9.16
N ALA A 410 0.54 -25.78 -9.88
CA ALA A 410 0.94 -24.49 -10.39
C ALA A 410 -0.12 -23.91 -11.32
N GLY A 411 -0.66 -24.69 -12.26
CA GLY A 411 -1.74 -24.24 -13.16
C GLY A 411 -3.01 -23.80 -12.41
N ALA A 412 -3.44 -24.57 -11.42
CA ALA A 412 -4.58 -24.22 -10.58
C ALA A 412 -4.34 -22.94 -9.75
N MET A 413 -3.14 -22.76 -9.19
CA MET A 413 -2.76 -21.55 -8.47
C MET A 413 -2.67 -20.32 -9.38
N MET A 414 -2.13 -20.47 -10.58
CA MET A 414 -2.06 -19.38 -11.56
C MET A 414 -3.47 -18.87 -11.93
N SER A 415 -4.43 -19.78 -12.11
CA SER A 415 -5.84 -19.43 -12.33
C SER A 415 -6.45 -18.70 -11.13
N PHE A 416 -6.14 -19.11 -9.90
CA PHE A 416 -6.55 -18.38 -8.68
C PHE A 416 -6.03 -16.95 -8.66
N PHE A 417 -4.74 -16.73 -8.88
CA PHE A 417 -4.14 -15.40 -8.84
C PHE A 417 -4.62 -14.50 -9.99
N LEU A 418 -4.96 -15.08 -11.14
CA LEU A 418 -5.61 -14.36 -12.24
C LEU A 418 -6.93 -13.74 -11.78
N VAL A 419 -7.82 -14.53 -11.17
CA VAL A 419 -9.15 -14.05 -10.76
C VAL A 419 -9.08 -13.20 -9.49
N PHE A 420 -8.14 -13.48 -8.60
CA PHE A 420 -7.84 -12.61 -7.47
C PHE A 420 -7.43 -11.21 -7.94
N GLY A 421 -6.64 -11.11 -9.01
CA GLY A 421 -6.29 -9.83 -9.63
C GLY A 421 -7.51 -9.08 -10.20
N ILE A 422 -8.45 -9.79 -10.84
CA ILE A 422 -9.71 -9.20 -11.31
C ILE A 422 -10.53 -8.63 -10.14
N PHE A 423 -10.68 -9.41 -9.06
CA PHE A 423 -11.42 -9.01 -7.86
C PHE A 423 -10.78 -7.79 -7.19
N PHE A 424 -9.46 -7.82 -6.98
CA PHE A 424 -8.73 -6.74 -6.31
C PHE A 424 -8.71 -5.46 -7.18
N GLY A 425 -8.51 -5.59 -8.49
CA GLY A 425 -8.61 -4.47 -9.43
C GLY A 425 -9.99 -3.82 -9.42
N SER A 426 -11.06 -4.63 -9.40
CA SER A 426 -12.45 -4.14 -9.31
C SER A 426 -12.74 -3.43 -8.00
N LEU A 427 -12.16 -3.88 -6.88
CA LEU A 427 -12.27 -3.22 -5.58
C LEU A 427 -11.54 -1.87 -5.56
N LEU A 428 -10.35 -1.81 -6.17
CA LEU A 428 -9.55 -0.58 -6.29
C LEU A 428 -10.13 0.41 -7.31
N ALA A 429 -10.95 -0.04 -8.26
CA ALA A 429 -11.69 0.83 -9.18
C ALA A 429 -12.72 1.73 -8.46
N MET A 430 -13.21 1.32 -7.28
CA MET A 430 -14.19 2.11 -6.52
C MET A 430 -13.63 3.47 -6.05
N PRO A 431 -12.48 3.53 -5.35
CA PRO A 431 -11.82 4.80 -5.01
C PRO A 431 -11.45 5.66 -6.22
N THR A 432 -11.04 5.09 -7.36
CA THR A 432 -10.70 5.89 -8.54
C THR A 432 -11.94 6.53 -9.16
N GLN A 433 -13.09 5.83 -9.13
CA GLN A 433 -14.36 6.38 -9.57
C GLN A 433 -14.96 7.41 -8.58
N ILE A 434 -14.75 7.22 -7.27
CA ILE A 434 -15.20 8.14 -6.19
C ILE A 434 -14.29 9.38 -6.09
N GLY A 435 -12.98 9.21 -6.27
CA GLY A 435 -11.99 10.30 -6.26
C GLY A 435 -12.10 11.25 -7.45
N VAL A 436 -12.71 10.79 -8.55
CA VAL A 436 -13.03 11.63 -9.72
C VAL A 436 -14.39 12.30 -9.56
N SER A 437 -15.39 11.61 -9.00
CA SER A 437 -16.68 12.22 -8.70
C SER A 437 -16.58 13.26 -7.58
N SER A 438 -15.73 13.09 -6.58
CA SER A 438 -15.43 14.15 -5.58
C SER A 438 -14.64 15.33 -6.16
N ALA A 439 -13.80 15.11 -7.19
CA ALA A 439 -13.12 16.20 -7.90
C ALA A 439 -14.07 17.00 -8.82
N GLN A 440 -15.02 16.34 -9.48
CA GLN A 440 -16.09 16.99 -10.26
C GLN A 440 -17.20 17.57 -9.36
N SER A 441 -17.49 16.96 -8.20
CA SER A 441 -18.37 17.55 -7.18
C SER A 441 -17.73 18.78 -6.55
N CYS A 442 -16.40 18.79 -6.39
CA CYS A 442 -15.67 19.99 -5.98
C CYS A 442 -15.69 21.08 -7.05
N SER A 443 -15.86 20.78 -8.34
CA SER A 443 -16.09 21.82 -9.34
C SER A 443 -17.53 22.33 -9.37
N ALA A 444 -18.52 21.51 -8.99
CA ALA A 444 -19.89 21.97 -8.74
C ALA A 444 -19.99 22.84 -7.46
N VAL A 445 -19.26 22.49 -6.40
CA VAL A 445 -19.15 23.30 -5.17
C VAL A 445 -18.30 24.56 -5.40
N ALA A 446 -17.37 24.55 -6.37
CA ALA A 446 -16.59 25.74 -6.75
C ALA A 446 -17.37 26.78 -7.58
N VAL A 447 -18.63 26.53 -7.97
CA VAL A 447 -19.47 27.56 -8.61
C VAL A 447 -20.02 28.56 -7.58
N CYS A 448 -20.10 28.17 -6.30
CA CYS A 448 -20.47 29.07 -5.22
C CYS A 448 -19.21 29.58 -4.50
N GLY A 449 -18.53 30.54 -5.13
CA GLY A 449 -17.62 31.43 -4.39
C GLY A 449 -18.38 32.22 -3.31
N GLU A 450 -17.65 32.82 -2.37
CA GLU A 450 -18.21 33.66 -1.29
C GLU A 450 -19.10 34.78 -1.86
N ALA A 451 -20.40 34.53 -1.93
CA ALA A 451 -21.40 35.48 -2.38
C ALA A 451 -22.09 36.15 -1.18
N GLY A 452 -22.18 37.48 -1.22
CA GLY A 452 -23.01 38.25 -0.28
C GLY A 452 -24.51 37.99 -0.49
N PRO A 453 -25.39 38.57 0.36
CA PRO A 453 -26.83 38.34 0.29
C PRO A 453 -27.39 38.78 -1.08
N VAL A 454 -28.18 37.90 -1.70
CA VAL A 454 -28.71 38.08 -3.06
C VAL A 454 -30.17 38.54 -2.97
N GLU A 455 -30.49 39.63 -3.66
CA GLU A 455 -31.87 40.07 -3.85
C GLU A 455 -32.55 39.21 -4.92
N LEU A 456 -33.66 38.57 -4.54
CA LEU A 456 -34.52 37.80 -5.43
C LEU A 456 -35.79 38.60 -5.72
N LYS A 457 -35.96 39.05 -6.96
CA LYS A 457 -37.19 39.70 -7.40
C LYS A 457 -38.11 38.66 -8.03
N VAL A 458 -39.33 38.55 -7.53
CA VAL A 458 -40.35 37.68 -8.12
C VAL A 458 -40.79 38.28 -9.45
N GLN A 459 -40.55 37.52 -10.51
CA GLN A 459 -40.91 37.89 -11.87
C GLN A 459 -42.35 37.48 -12.17
N GLU A 460 -42.73 36.23 -11.86
CA GLU A 460 -44.07 35.73 -12.11
C GLU A 460 -44.39 34.47 -11.31
N LEU A 461 -45.69 34.23 -11.14
CA LEU A 461 -46.24 32.94 -10.72
C LEU A 461 -46.68 32.19 -11.99
N PHE A 462 -46.07 31.04 -12.26
CA PHE A 462 -46.31 30.25 -13.46
C PHE A 462 -46.99 28.91 -13.15
N LEU A 463 -47.69 28.40 -14.15
CA LEU A 463 -48.20 27.04 -14.22
C LEU A 463 -47.64 26.40 -15.49
N SER A 464 -46.80 25.37 -15.36
CA SER A 464 -46.11 24.75 -16.49
C SER A 464 -46.33 23.25 -16.54
N HIS A 465 -46.42 22.68 -17.75
CA HIS A 465 -46.58 21.25 -17.96
C HIS A 465 -45.24 20.53 -17.75
N VAL A 466 -45.23 19.46 -16.96
CA VAL A 466 -44.01 18.68 -16.68
C VAL A 466 -44.03 17.40 -17.51
N GLN A 467 -43.08 17.26 -18.45
CA GLN A 467 -42.98 16.05 -19.26
C GLN A 467 -42.46 14.87 -18.42
N ARG A 468 -43.42 14.05 -17.94
CA ARG A 468 -43.33 12.71 -17.33
C ARG A 468 -42.88 12.59 -15.87
N VAL A 469 -43.85 12.20 -15.03
CA VAL A 469 -43.63 11.32 -13.87
C VAL A 469 -44.69 10.21 -13.95
N ARG A 470 -44.25 8.96 -14.18
CA ARG A 470 -45.05 7.71 -14.00
C ARG A 470 -46.48 7.73 -14.56
N ASP A 471 -46.60 7.83 -15.89
CA ASP A 471 -47.85 7.64 -16.66
C ASP A 471 -49.06 8.53 -16.29
N ALA A 472 -48.86 9.61 -15.53
CA ALA A 472 -49.87 10.63 -15.27
C ALA A 472 -49.42 11.99 -15.82
N GLU A 473 -50.36 12.72 -16.43
CA GLU A 473 -50.14 14.10 -16.88
C GLU A 473 -50.25 15.05 -15.68
N VAL A 474 -49.16 15.79 -15.38
CA VAL A 474 -49.00 16.61 -14.16
C VAL A 474 -48.46 17.98 -14.53
N TYR A 475 -48.98 19.02 -13.89
CA TYR A 475 -48.58 20.41 -14.05
C TYR A 475 -47.94 20.93 -12.76
N CYS A 476 -47.01 21.87 -12.87
CA CYS A 476 -46.29 22.47 -11.74
C CYS A 476 -46.69 23.94 -11.57
N ILE A 477 -47.13 24.30 -10.37
CA ILE A 477 -47.26 25.70 -9.93
C ILE A 477 -45.91 26.10 -9.35
N GLY A 478 -45.29 27.15 -9.90
CA GLY A 478 -43.99 27.63 -9.43
C GLY A 478 -43.86 29.15 -9.52
N VAL A 479 -42.82 29.68 -8.87
CA VAL A 479 -42.48 31.10 -8.88
C VAL A 479 -41.17 31.28 -9.65
N GLY A 480 -41.18 32.14 -10.67
CA GLY A 480 -40.00 32.55 -11.42
C GLY A 480 -39.36 33.78 -10.78
N PHE A 481 -38.02 33.79 -10.73
CA PHE A 481 -37.24 34.91 -10.21
C PHE A 481 -36.42 35.55 -11.33
N ALA A 482 -36.23 36.87 -11.21
CA ALA A 482 -35.28 37.65 -11.99
C ALA A 482 -34.12 38.07 -11.08
N SER A 483 -32.92 37.56 -11.34
CA SER A 483 -31.70 37.92 -10.62
C SER A 483 -30.47 37.59 -11.45
N PRO A 484 -29.62 38.58 -11.78
CA PRO A 484 -28.41 38.37 -12.59
C PRO A 484 -27.46 37.32 -12.00
N GLY A 485 -27.41 37.21 -10.66
CA GLY A 485 -26.58 36.23 -9.96
C GLY A 485 -27.07 34.79 -10.14
N LEU A 486 -28.40 34.57 -10.11
CA LEU A 486 -29.01 33.26 -10.36
C LEU A 486 -28.87 32.83 -11.81
N ARG A 487 -29.04 33.76 -12.77
CA ARG A 487 -28.84 33.48 -14.19
C ARG A 487 -27.44 32.97 -14.47
N ALA A 488 -26.42 33.64 -13.93
CA ALA A 488 -25.03 33.23 -14.09
C ALA A 488 -24.76 31.82 -13.50
N LEU A 489 -25.37 31.50 -12.37
CA LEU A 489 -25.30 30.20 -11.70
C LEU A 489 -26.01 29.10 -12.52
N LYS A 490 -27.22 29.38 -13.01
CA LYS A 490 -28.01 28.52 -13.89
C LYS A 490 -27.27 28.24 -15.20
N ASP A 491 -26.74 29.27 -15.86
CA ASP A 491 -25.98 29.14 -17.10
C ASP A 491 -24.64 28.40 -16.92
N ALA A 492 -24.02 28.50 -15.74
CA ALA A 492 -22.82 27.74 -15.41
C ALA A 492 -23.13 26.26 -15.13
N TRP A 493 -24.23 25.97 -14.43
CA TRP A 493 -24.71 24.60 -14.19
C TRP A 493 -25.11 23.91 -15.49
N LEU A 494 -25.92 24.57 -16.33
CA LEU A 494 -26.40 24.03 -17.60
C LEU A 494 -25.27 23.77 -18.61
N ARG A 495 -24.13 24.46 -18.48
CA ARG A 495 -22.92 24.21 -19.28
C ARG A 495 -22.19 22.92 -18.92
N GLN A 496 -22.46 22.33 -17.74
CA GLN A 496 -21.85 21.08 -17.30
C GLN A 496 -22.63 19.83 -17.75
N GLU A 497 -23.85 19.98 -18.28
CA GLU A 497 -24.62 18.85 -18.82
C GLU A 497 -24.43 18.69 -20.34
N PRO A 498 -24.02 17.49 -20.82
CA PRO A 498 -23.59 17.29 -22.20
C PRO A 498 -24.72 17.09 -23.23
N ASP A 499 -25.99 16.93 -22.82
CA ASP A 499 -27.11 16.63 -23.75
C ASP A 499 -28.25 17.66 -23.64
N GLU A 500 -28.71 18.16 -24.78
CA GLU A 500 -29.76 19.18 -24.88
C GLU A 500 -31.16 18.60 -24.56
N ALA A 501 -31.31 17.27 -24.70
CA ALA A 501 -32.54 16.56 -24.38
C ALA A 501 -32.75 16.39 -22.87
N SER A 502 -31.69 16.14 -22.08
CA SER A 502 -31.78 16.04 -20.62
C SER A 502 -32.00 17.40 -19.94
N ARG A 503 -31.48 18.49 -20.54
CA ARG A 503 -31.70 19.87 -20.07
C ARG A 503 -33.18 20.24 -19.97
N ARG A 504 -34.03 19.70 -20.85
CA ARG A 504 -35.48 19.97 -20.86
C ARG A 504 -36.26 19.18 -19.79
N ILE A 505 -35.66 18.14 -19.21
CA ILE A 505 -36.33 17.24 -18.26
C ILE A 505 -36.34 17.82 -16.84
N HIS A 506 -35.37 18.68 -16.49
CA HIS A 506 -35.19 19.19 -15.14
C HIS A 506 -35.62 20.64 -14.89
N ASP A 507 -35.87 21.44 -15.95
CA ASP A 507 -36.30 22.83 -15.82
C ASP A 507 -37.76 23.02 -16.30
N PRO A 508 -38.75 23.00 -15.39
CA PRO A 508 -40.15 23.25 -15.74
C PRO A 508 -40.42 24.67 -16.26
N TYR A 509 -39.48 25.63 -16.10
CA TYR A 509 -39.66 27.00 -16.56
C TYR A 509 -38.36 27.61 -17.13
N PRO A 510 -38.00 27.25 -18.37
CA PRO A 510 -36.68 27.52 -18.97
C PRO A 510 -36.36 29.01 -19.14
N ASN A 511 -37.39 29.87 -19.21
CA ASN A 511 -37.24 31.30 -19.44
C ASN A 511 -36.97 32.13 -18.18
N SER A 512 -36.94 31.52 -16.99
CA SER A 512 -36.57 32.23 -15.73
C SER A 512 -35.07 32.25 -15.48
N ASP A 513 -34.59 33.27 -14.77
CA ASP A 513 -33.22 33.31 -14.23
C ASP A 513 -33.03 32.25 -13.11
N GLY A 514 -34.13 31.78 -12.51
CA GLY A 514 -34.26 30.66 -11.59
C GLY A 514 -35.72 30.50 -11.14
N HIS A 515 -36.15 29.31 -10.71
CA HIS A 515 -37.53 29.09 -10.24
C HIS A 515 -37.60 28.20 -8.99
N VAL A 516 -38.72 28.27 -8.27
CA VAL A 516 -39.08 27.34 -7.18
C VAL A 516 -40.45 26.74 -7.45
N SER A 517 -40.52 25.41 -7.47
CA SER A 517 -41.77 24.66 -7.58
C SER A 517 -42.49 24.64 -6.23
N LEU A 518 -43.73 25.15 -6.19
CA LEU A 518 -44.55 25.20 -4.97
C LEU A 518 -45.44 23.96 -4.83
N ALA A 519 -46.00 23.48 -5.94
CA ALA A 519 -46.90 22.33 -5.96
C ALA A 519 -46.94 21.65 -7.32
N TYR A 520 -47.25 20.36 -7.32
CA TYR A 520 -47.58 19.58 -8.52
C TYR A 520 -49.06 19.20 -8.48
N VAL A 521 -49.77 19.43 -9.58
CA VAL A 521 -51.22 19.21 -9.71
C VAL A 521 -51.51 18.28 -10.88
N GLN A 522 -52.44 17.35 -10.70
CA GLN A 522 -52.87 16.45 -11.78
C GLN A 522 -53.63 17.22 -12.86
N ALA A 523 -53.62 16.73 -14.10
CA ALA A 523 -54.35 17.33 -15.21
C ALA A 523 -55.85 17.56 -14.93
N SER A 524 -56.48 16.70 -14.12
CA SER A 524 -57.88 16.85 -13.69
C SER A 524 -58.17 18.12 -12.87
N ALA A 525 -57.14 18.73 -12.28
CA ALA A 525 -57.23 19.95 -11.48
C ALA A 525 -56.71 21.20 -12.22
N TRP A 526 -56.48 21.11 -13.53
CA TRP A 526 -55.90 22.17 -14.35
C TRP A 526 -56.67 23.49 -14.26
N GLU A 527 -58.00 23.47 -14.39
CA GLU A 527 -58.82 24.70 -14.35
C GLU A 527 -58.72 25.41 -12.99
N ALA A 528 -58.83 24.65 -11.89
CA ALA A 528 -58.71 25.20 -10.54
C ALA A 528 -57.29 25.73 -10.25
N ALA A 529 -56.26 25.06 -10.76
CA ALA A 529 -54.87 25.53 -10.65
C ALA A 529 -54.64 26.81 -11.46
N THR A 530 -55.23 26.91 -12.65
CA THR A 530 -55.15 28.09 -13.51
C THR A 530 -55.84 29.28 -12.85
N GLU A 531 -57.05 29.09 -12.33
CA GLU A 531 -57.79 30.13 -11.60
C GLU A 531 -57.03 30.61 -10.36
N PHE A 532 -56.42 29.69 -9.61
CA PHE A 532 -55.57 30.02 -8.47
C PHE A 532 -54.36 30.87 -8.88
N VAL A 533 -53.66 30.49 -9.95
CA VAL A 533 -52.48 31.23 -10.42
C VAL A 533 -52.87 32.62 -10.92
N GLU A 534 -53.93 32.74 -11.72
CA GLU A 534 -54.40 34.03 -12.23
C GLU A 534 -54.88 34.96 -11.11
N ALA A 535 -55.63 34.44 -10.14
CA ALA A 535 -56.14 35.23 -9.00
C ALA A 535 -55.01 35.77 -8.10
N ASN A 536 -53.87 35.09 -8.05
CA ASN A 536 -52.75 35.44 -7.17
C ASN A 536 -51.55 36.06 -7.90
N ARG A 537 -51.52 36.07 -9.25
CA ARG A 537 -50.37 36.53 -10.04
C ARG A 537 -49.97 37.97 -9.69
N THR A 538 -50.93 38.89 -9.67
CA THR A 538 -50.72 40.32 -9.37
C THR A 538 -50.32 40.59 -7.91
N ALA A 539 -50.62 39.68 -6.99
CA ALA A 539 -50.30 39.85 -5.58
C ALA A 539 -48.81 39.58 -5.26
N VAL A 540 -48.14 38.78 -6.10
CA VAL A 540 -46.77 38.28 -5.88
C VAL A 540 -45.76 38.91 -6.84
N GLU A 541 -46.19 39.28 -8.05
CA GLU A 541 -45.36 39.91 -9.08
C GLU A 541 -44.73 41.23 -8.59
N GLY A 542 -43.41 41.36 -8.75
CA GLY A 542 -42.65 42.55 -8.40
C GLY A 542 -42.14 42.65 -6.95
N ARG A 543 -42.49 41.70 -6.06
CA ARG A 543 -41.94 41.64 -4.69
C ARG A 543 -40.47 41.21 -4.72
N SER A 544 -39.63 41.83 -3.90
CA SER A 544 -38.24 41.40 -3.70
C SER A 544 -37.99 40.92 -2.27
N PHE A 545 -37.09 39.93 -2.16
CA PHE A 545 -36.70 39.32 -0.89
C PHE A 545 -35.18 39.22 -0.83
N MET A 546 -34.60 39.52 0.34
CA MET A 546 -33.18 39.31 0.61
C MET A 546 -32.98 37.92 1.23
N VAL A 547 -32.12 37.11 0.62
CA VAL A 547 -31.83 35.74 1.11
C VAL A 547 -30.46 35.72 1.78
N GLU A 548 -30.46 35.55 3.11
CA GLU A 548 -29.24 35.49 3.94
C GLU A 548 -28.76 34.06 4.21
N ALA A 549 -29.67 33.09 4.13
CA ALA A 549 -29.35 31.68 4.33
C ALA A 549 -30.31 30.77 3.56
N ILE A 550 -29.78 29.67 3.02
CA ILE A 550 -30.57 28.60 2.41
C ILE A 550 -30.58 27.43 3.38
N THR A 551 -31.77 27.01 3.81
CA THR A 551 -31.91 25.85 4.70
C THR A 551 -32.39 24.68 3.86
N TYR A 552 -31.55 23.67 3.71
CA TYR A 552 -31.88 22.43 3.05
C TYR A 552 -32.30 21.42 4.12
N GLU A 553 -33.44 20.77 3.92
CA GLU A 553 -33.88 19.64 4.73
C GLU A 553 -33.82 18.41 3.84
N ASP A 554 -32.92 17.48 4.16
CA ASP A 554 -32.75 16.28 3.37
C ASP A 554 -33.93 15.29 3.55
N GLU A 555 -33.94 14.18 2.79
CA GLU A 555 -34.99 13.15 2.91
C GLU A 555 -35.10 12.50 4.30
N ARG A 556 -34.15 12.76 5.22
CA ARG A 556 -34.13 12.28 6.61
C ARG A 556 -34.64 13.32 7.62
N ARG A 557 -35.09 14.49 7.15
CA ARG A 557 -35.49 15.66 7.96
C ARG A 557 -34.34 16.30 8.74
N GLU A 558 -33.10 16.07 8.33
CA GLU A 558 -31.96 16.78 8.90
C GLU A 558 -31.80 18.13 8.22
N ARG A 559 -31.92 19.21 9.01
CA ARG A 559 -31.82 20.58 8.50
C ARG A 559 -30.38 21.04 8.48
N MET A 560 -29.86 21.28 7.29
CA MET A 560 -28.57 21.93 7.06
C MET A 560 -28.81 23.39 6.64
N ALA A 561 -28.28 24.33 7.41
CA ALA A 561 -28.39 25.75 7.13
C ALA A 561 -27.09 26.28 6.52
N PHE A 562 -27.16 26.76 5.27
CA PHE A 562 -26.07 27.43 4.58
C PHE A 562 -26.23 28.94 4.76
N ARG A 563 -25.41 29.59 5.60
CA ARG A 563 -25.36 31.06 5.70
C ARG A 563 -24.49 31.62 4.57
N LEU A 564 -25.00 32.64 3.88
CA LEU A 564 -24.27 33.37 2.85
C LEU A 564 -23.59 34.58 3.51
N THR A 565 -22.26 34.60 3.63
CA THR A 565 -21.50 35.73 4.21
C THR A 565 -20.41 36.19 3.24
N GLY A 566 -20.33 37.50 2.99
CA GLY A 566 -19.33 38.11 2.10
C GLY A 566 -18.51 39.22 2.76
N VAL A 567 -17.39 39.59 2.11
CA VAL A 567 -16.53 40.74 2.40
C VAL A 567 -16.56 41.66 1.15
N GLY A 568 -16.70 42.99 1.22
CA GLY A 568 -16.82 43.89 2.37
C GLY A 568 -17.08 45.32 1.91
N ALA A 569 -17.37 46.20 2.87
CA ALA A 569 -17.20 47.64 2.73
C ALA A 569 -16.82 48.22 4.09
N VAL A 570 -15.70 48.95 4.09
CA VAL A 570 -15.24 49.82 5.17
C VAL A 570 -16.34 50.82 5.52
N THR A 571 -16.72 50.94 6.79
CA THR A 571 -16.85 52.22 7.54
C THR A 571 -17.35 52.01 8.98
N ALA A 572 -16.66 52.71 9.90
CA ALA A 572 -17.12 53.27 11.17
C ALA A 572 -17.59 52.35 12.33
N ASN A 573 -16.79 52.36 13.40
CA ASN A 573 -17.22 52.25 14.81
C ASN A 573 -18.27 53.34 15.13
N PRO A 574 -19.21 53.21 16.11
CA PRO A 574 -18.87 52.92 17.52
C PRO A 574 -19.93 52.15 18.39
N GLY A 575 -19.44 51.50 19.47
CA GLY A 575 -20.19 51.15 20.70
C GLY A 575 -21.08 49.90 20.62
N SER A 576 -21.28 49.05 21.64
CA SER A 576 -21.00 49.13 23.07
C SER A 576 -21.30 47.76 23.73
N HIS A 577 -20.65 47.47 24.86
CA HIS A 577 -20.97 46.43 25.88
C HIS A 577 -20.89 44.95 25.43
N GLY A 578 -20.11 44.05 26.03
CA GLY A 578 -19.52 44.00 27.36
C GLY A 578 -19.82 42.62 27.97
N ARG A 579 -18.86 41.69 27.94
CA ARG A 579 -18.65 40.63 28.95
C ARG A 579 -17.40 39.82 28.64
N SER A 580 -16.42 39.93 29.54
CA SER A 580 -15.16 39.19 29.59
C SER A 580 -15.33 37.79 30.20
N PRO A 581 -14.65 36.76 29.66
CA PRO A 581 -14.10 35.65 30.45
C PRO A 581 -12.58 35.84 30.66
N PRO A 582 -11.96 35.07 31.57
CA PRO A 582 -10.93 35.60 32.48
C PRO A 582 -9.50 35.54 31.95
N ALA A 583 -8.69 36.46 32.51
CA ALA A 583 -7.26 36.42 32.79
C ALA A 583 -6.34 35.65 31.81
N THR A 584 -5.81 36.42 30.86
CA THR A 584 -4.43 36.38 30.34
C THR A 584 -3.45 35.45 31.06
N SER A 585 -3.09 34.35 30.41
CA SER A 585 -1.70 33.91 30.35
C SER A 585 -1.08 34.48 29.06
N LEU A 586 0.14 34.98 29.16
CA LEU A 586 0.94 35.48 28.03
C LEU A 586 0.93 34.47 26.86
N PRO A 587 1.00 34.91 25.59
CA PRO A 587 1.15 33.97 24.47
C PRO A 587 2.41 33.13 24.69
N PRO A 588 2.32 31.78 24.75
CA PRO A 588 3.48 30.95 24.96
C PRO A 588 4.43 31.09 23.76
N ALA A 589 5.72 31.03 24.03
CA ALA A 589 6.77 31.02 23.02
C ALA A 589 6.42 30.05 21.87
N THR A 590 6.59 30.50 20.63
CA THR A 590 6.28 29.71 19.42
C THR A 590 6.95 28.34 19.49
N ALA A 591 6.15 27.27 19.53
CA ALA A 591 6.66 25.89 19.60
C ALA A 591 7.44 25.53 18.32
N PHE A 592 8.52 24.78 18.47
CA PHE A 592 9.30 24.29 17.33
C PHE A 592 8.50 23.22 16.57
N GLU A 593 8.26 23.44 15.29
CA GLU A 593 7.43 22.53 14.48
C GLU A 593 8.25 21.39 13.86
N VAL A 594 7.80 20.16 14.03
CA VAL A 594 8.35 18.95 13.43
C VAL A 594 7.29 18.29 12.55
N ASP A 595 7.60 18.09 11.27
CA ASP A 595 6.75 17.31 10.38
C ASP A 595 7.03 15.81 10.55
N GLY A 596 6.09 15.10 11.17
CA GLY A 596 6.14 13.66 11.46
C GLY A 596 5.99 12.75 10.23
N SER A 597 5.83 13.30 9.03
CA SER A 597 5.82 12.56 7.75
C SER A 597 7.19 12.52 7.06
N VAL A 598 8.15 13.30 7.54
CA VAL A 598 9.50 13.39 6.95
C VAL A 598 10.25 12.05 7.04
N LEU A 599 11.01 11.74 5.99
CA LEU A 599 11.83 10.53 5.83
C LEU A 599 10.99 9.25 6.01
N GLU A 600 11.27 8.46 7.05
CA GLU A 600 10.56 7.20 7.31
C GLU A 600 9.08 7.42 7.67
N GLY A 601 8.70 8.62 8.14
CA GLY A 601 7.34 8.91 8.63
C GLY A 601 6.90 7.96 9.76
N GLY A 602 7.87 7.40 10.49
CA GLY A 602 7.71 6.35 11.49
C GLY A 602 7.58 6.86 12.92
N GLY A 603 7.66 5.94 13.89
CA GLY A 603 7.59 6.30 15.31
C GLY A 603 8.87 6.91 15.87
N GLN A 604 10.01 6.75 15.20
CA GLN A 604 11.31 7.21 15.69
C GLN A 604 11.41 8.74 15.76
N ILE A 605 10.91 9.44 14.73
CA ILE A 605 10.90 10.90 14.70
C ILE A 605 10.15 11.46 15.92
N LEU A 606 9.07 10.79 16.35
CA LEU A 606 8.27 11.17 17.51
C LEU A 606 9.07 11.02 18.81
N ARG A 607 9.74 9.87 19.00
CA ARG A 607 10.50 9.55 20.21
C ARG A 607 11.69 10.48 20.40
N ASN A 608 12.48 10.70 19.34
CA ASN A 608 13.65 11.57 19.39
C ASN A 608 13.25 13.04 19.59
N SER A 609 12.21 13.52 18.89
CA SER A 609 11.74 14.91 19.06
C SER A 609 11.29 15.19 20.48
N LEU A 610 10.57 14.23 21.08
CA LEU A 610 10.11 14.33 22.45
C LEU A 610 11.26 14.30 23.47
N ALA A 611 12.24 13.42 23.26
CA ALA A 611 13.43 13.34 24.11
C ALA A 611 14.27 14.63 24.04
N TYR A 612 14.50 15.18 22.83
CA TYR A 612 15.19 16.46 22.67
C TYR A 612 14.45 17.61 23.34
N ALA A 613 13.13 17.72 23.12
CA ALA A 613 12.32 18.75 23.76
C ALA A 613 12.46 18.67 25.29
N ALA A 614 12.37 17.47 25.88
CA ALA A 614 12.52 17.26 27.31
C ALA A 614 13.90 17.68 27.85
N ILE A 615 14.99 17.32 27.17
CA ILE A 615 16.37 17.59 27.62
C ILE A 615 16.77 19.07 27.42
N LEU A 616 16.37 19.64 26.29
CA LEU A 616 16.71 21.01 25.90
C LEU A 616 15.72 22.05 26.46
N CYS A 617 14.59 21.58 26.98
CA CYS A 617 13.56 22.35 27.68
C CYS A 617 12.91 23.45 26.80
N TYR A 618 12.45 23.09 25.61
CA TYR A 618 11.65 23.98 24.76
C TYR A 618 10.41 23.29 24.17
N PRO A 619 9.33 24.05 23.86
CA PRO A 619 8.10 23.47 23.33
C PRO A 619 8.27 22.94 21.91
N VAL A 620 7.74 21.76 21.62
CA VAL A 620 7.73 21.13 20.29
C VAL A 620 6.31 20.80 19.86
N ARG A 621 5.98 21.08 18.60
CA ARG A 621 4.71 20.73 17.95
C ARG A 621 4.99 19.75 16.82
N ILE A 622 4.48 18.52 16.93
CA ILE A 622 4.68 17.48 15.93
C ILE A 622 3.39 17.32 15.13
N ILE A 623 3.44 17.60 13.83
CA ILE A 623 2.29 17.51 12.90
C ILE A 623 2.42 16.28 11.97
N LYS A 624 1.34 15.93 11.26
CA LYS A 624 1.30 14.82 10.28
C LYS A 624 1.85 13.49 10.83
N ILE A 625 1.56 13.20 12.10
CA ILE A 625 2.06 12.01 12.79
C ILE A 625 1.66 10.75 12.02
N ARG A 626 2.65 10.02 11.50
CA ARG A 626 2.47 8.74 10.77
C ARG A 626 1.50 8.86 9.58
N ALA A 627 1.47 10.01 8.90
CA ALA A 627 0.53 10.28 7.80
C ALA A 627 0.63 9.27 6.64
N GLY A 628 1.83 8.74 6.37
CA GLY A 628 2.06 7.72 5.33
C GLY A 628 1.82 6.27 5.76
N ARG A 629 1.35 6.02 6.99
CA ARG A 629 1.12 4.65 7.51
C ARG A 629 -0.37 4.25 7.37
N PRO A 630 -0.70 2.95 7.24
CA PRO A 630 -2.08 2.48 7.12
C PRO A 630 -3.01 2.90 8.27
N LYS A 631 -2.44 3.10 9.47
CA LYS A 631 -3.13 3.65 10.65
C LYS A 631 -2.41 4.94 11.08
N PRO A 632 -2.80 6.11 10.55
CA PRO A 632 -2.15 7.38 10.89
C PRO A 632 -2.41 7.79 12.34
N GLY A 633 -1.62 8.73 12.82
CA GLY A 633 -1.68 9.28 14.17
C GLY A 633 -0.99 8.42 15.25
N LEU A 634 -1.08 8.89 16.50
CA LEU A 634 -0.50 8.22 17.66
C LEU A 634 -1.08 6.81 17.86
N ALA A 635 -0.21 5.83 18.11
CA ALA A 635 -0.63 4.50 18.55
C ALA A 635 -0.57 4.44 20.08
N ALA A 636 -1.17 3.42 20.72
CA ALA A 636 -1.16 3.27 22.18
C ALA A 636 0.25 3.35 22.78
N GLN A 637 1.23 2.70 22.16
CA GLN A 637 2.63 2.74 22.56
C GLN A 637 3.27 4.14 22.42
N HIS A 638 2.94 4.88 21.36
CA HIS A 638 3.42 6.25 21.18
C HIS A 638 2.85 7.15 22.28
N LEU A 639 1.53 7.08 22.51
CA LEU A 639 0.87 7.84 23.55
C LEU A 639 1.48 7.56 24.93
N GLU A 640 1.77 6.30 25.23
CA GLU A 640 2.36 5.93 26.51
C GLU A 640 3.82 6.40 26.65
N SER A 641 4.60 6.35 25.57
CA SER A 641 5.95 6.97 25.54
C SER A 641 5.85 8.48 25.81
N PHE A 642 4.82 9.14 25.27
CA PHE A 642 4.58 10.57 25.48
C PHE A 642 4.25 10.89 26.92
N LYS A 643 3.38 10.10 27.55
CA LYS A 643 3.04 10.26 28.98
C LYS A 643 4.24 10.01 29.88
N LEU A 644 5.04 8.98 29.61
CA LEU A 644 6.24 8.69 30.39
C LEU A 644 7.21 9.88 30.36
N VAL A 645 7.55 10.40 29.18
CA VAL A 645 8.44 11.57 29.09
C VAL A 645 7.78 12.83 29.64
N ARG A 646 6.46 13.00 29.50
CA ARG A 646 5.71 14.09 30.15
C ARG A 646 5.92 14.07 31.65
N ASP A 647 5.82 12.91 32.28
CA ASP A 647 5.94 12.77 33.73
C ASP A 647 7.38 13.05 34.18
N VAL A 648 8.37 12.54 33.44
CA VAL A 648 9.80 12.84 33.67
C VAL A 648 10.10 14.32 33.50
N ALA A 649 9.58 14.98 32.47
CA ALA A 649 9.85 16.38 32.16
C ALA A 649 8.88 17.37 32.81
N SER A 650 7.93 16.91 33.63
CA SER A 650 6.80 17.72 34.12
C SER A 650 6.14 18.53 32.99
N ALA A 651 6.02 17.92 31.80
CA ALA A 651 5.56 18.60 30.60
C ALA A 651 4.04 18.75 30.58
N THR A 652 3.55 19.67 29.74
CA THR A 652 2.15 19.72 29.32
C THR A 652 2.03 19.16 27.91
N LEU A 653 1.09 18.23 27.69
CA LEU A 653 0.77 17.70 26.37
C LEU A 653 -0.58 18.24 25.90
N VAL A 654 -0.68 18.56 24.62
CA VAL A 654 -1.93 18.90 23.92
C VAL A 654 -2.05 18.02 22.70
N GLY A 655 -3.18 17.32 22.56
CA GLY A 655 -3.42 16.36 21.47
C GLY A 655 -2.98 14.92 21.76
N ASP A 656 -2.73 14.57 23.03
CA ASP A 656 -2.31 13.25 23.49
C ASP A 656 -3.46 12.22 23.52
N LYS A 657 -4.03 11.93 22.34
CA LYS A 657 -5.03 10.88 22.14
C LYS A 657 -4.59 9.88 21.07
N VAL A 658 -5.00 8.62 21.21
CA VAL A 658 -4.80 7.59 20.17
C VAL A 658 -5.46 8.08 18.87
N GLY A 659 -4.74 7.94 17.75
CA GLY A 659 -5.15 8.44 16.44
C GLY A 659 -4.89 9.93 16.21
N SER A 660 -4.32 10.67 17.18
CA SER A 660 -4.01 12.09 16.95
C SER A 660 -2.91 12.25 15.91
N CYS A 661 -3.16 13.08 14.89
CA CYS A 661 -2.19 13.45 13.86
C CYS A 661 -1.31 14.64 14.24
N GLU A 662 -1.56 15.24 15.41
CA GLU A 662 -0.83 16.38 15.92
C GLU A 662 -0.70 16.31 17.44
N VAL A 663 0.49 16.60 17.96
CA VAL A 663 0.75 16.69 19.40
C VAL A 663 1.70 17.84 19.69
N THR A 664 1.38 18.67 20.68
CA THR A 664 2.28 19.67 21.23
C THR A 664 2.76 19.24 22.61
N CYS A 665 4.07 19.23 22.82
CA CYS A 665 4.71 18.98 24.12
C CYS A 665 5.42 20.25 24.58
N THR A 666 5.05 20.73 25.77
CA THR A 666 5.68 21.86 26.44
C THR A 666 6.41 21.35 27.69
N PRO A 667 7.71 21.02 27.58
CA PRO A 667 8.49 20.45 28.68
C PRO A 667 8.80 21.50 29.75
N GLN A 668 9.00 21.03 30.98
CA GLN A 668 9.51 21.83 32.10
C GLN A 668 10.81 21.21 32.62
N LYS A 669 11.12 21.41 33.90
CA LYS A 669 12.30 20.85 34.55
C LYS A 669 12.16 19.33 34.68
N LEU A 670 13.18 18.60 34.23
CA LEU A 670 13.30 17.16 34.43
C LEU A 670 13.29 16.82 35.94
N LYS A 671 12.60 15.75 36.30
CA LYS A 671 12.52 15.21 37.67
C LYS A 671 12.91 13.75 37.68
N GLN A 672 13.66 13.38 38.71
CA GLN A 672 13.94 12.01 39.08
C GLN A 672 12.79 11.42 39.91
N GLY A 673 12.67 10.09 39.94
CA GLY A 673 11.70 9.41 40.79
C GLY A 673 11.24 8.07 40.22
N ASN A 674 10.06 7.64 40.68
CA ASN A 674 9.45 6.39 40.27
C ASN A 674 8.39 6.68 39.21
N PHE A 675 8.51 6.04 38.05
CA PHE A 675 7.59 6.19 36.93
C PHE A 675 7.05 4.83 36.50
N SER A 676 5.93 4.85 35.79
CA SER A 676 5.39 3.64 35.18
C SER A 676 4.81 3.95 33.81
N ALA A 677 4.83 2.96 32.92
CA ALA A 677 4.25 3.06 31.60
C ALA A 677 3.59 1.73 31.21
N ASP A 678 2.31 1.80 30.84
CA ASP A 678 1.52 0.62 30.44
C ASP A 678 0.62 0.96 29.24
N PRO A 679 1.02 0.57 28.02
CA PRO A 679 0.21 0.77 26.82
C PRO A 679 -1.00 -0.18 26.75
N ARG A 680 -1.19 -1.08 27.73
CA ARG A 680 -2.25 -2.10 27.83
C ARG A 680 -2.41 -2.97 26.59
N THR A 681 -1.31 -3.14 25.86
CA THR A 681 -1.19 -3.85 24.59
C THR A 681 0.21 -4.46 24.50
N ALA A 682 0.48 -5.25 23.47
CA ALA A 682 1.83 -5.72 23.14
C ALA A 682 2.77 -4.62 22.60
N GLY A 683 2.59 -3.36 22.99
CA GLY A 683 3.51 -2.27 22.63
C GLY A 683 4.92 -2.55 23.15
N ALA A 684 5.93 -2.42 22.29
CA ALA A 684 7.30 -2.77 22.63
C ALA A 684 7.87 -1.86 23.74
N ILE A 685 8.29 -2.47 24.84
CA ILE A 685 8.90 -1.80 25.99
C ILE A 685 10.18 -1.06 25.56
N THR A 686 11.01 -1.70 24.74
CA THR A 686 12.30 -1.16 24.27
C THR A 686 12.16 0.17 23.53
N LEU A 687 11.07 0.39 22.78
CA LEU A 687 10.84 1.68 22.13
C LEU A 687 10.35 2.75 23.12
N MET A 688 9.67 2.38 24.21
CA MET A 688 9.37 3.34 25.29
C MET A 688 10.68 3.76 25.99
N VAL A 689 11.62 2.82 26.16
CA VAL A 689 12.97 3.10 26.67
C VAL A 689 13.72 4.07 25.75
N GLN A 690 13.66 3.88 24.43
CA GLN A 690 14.30 4.79 23.48
C GLN A 690 13.84 6.26 23.66
N ALA A 691 12.58 6.50 24.02
CA ALA A 691 12.07 7.84 24.24
C ALA A 691 12.48 8.42 25.60
N ALA A 692 12.52 7.60 26.65
CA ALA A 692 12.66 8.06 28.03
C ALA A 692 14.09 7.98 28.61
N LEU A 693 14.96 7.12 28.06
CA LEU A 693 16.27 6.84 28.66
C LEU A 693 17.14 8.08 28.87
N MET A 694 17.30 8.91 27.83
CA MET A 694 18.13 10.12 27.96
C MET A 694 17.46 11.19 28.84
N PRO A 695 16.14 11.49 28.72
CA PRO A 695 15.47 12.35 29.69
C PRO A 695 15.67 11.90 31.16
N LEU A 696 15.59 10.60 31.45
CA LEU A 696 15.84 10.05 32.78
C LEU A 696 17.30 10.24 33.21
N ALA A 697 18.27 9.97 32.33
CA ALA A 697 19.69 10.15 32.62
C ALA A 697 20.04 11.63 32.90
N PHE A 698 19.41 12.57 32.19
CA PHE A 698 19.61 14.01 32.36
C PHE A 698 18.81 14.64 33.52
N ALA A 699 17.95 13.87 34.20
CA ALA A 699 17.23 14.35 35.40
C ALA A 699 18.17 14.61 36.59
N GLY A 700 19.41 14.08 36.55
CA GLY A 700 20.47 14.32 37.55
C GLY A 700 20.34 13.51 38.83
N GLY A 701 19.21 12.82 39.06
CA GLY A 701 19.01 11.88 40.15
C GLY A 701 18.57 10.49 39.68
N ASN A 702 18.61 9.52 40.57
CA ASN A 702 18.26 8.13 40.24
C ASN A 702 16.76 7.98 40.02
N SER A 703 16.39 7.21 39.00
CA SER A 703 15.01 6.94 38.65
C SER A 703 14.75 5.45 38.48
N GLU A 704 13.59 4.99 38.92
CA GLU A 704 13.08 3.64 38.72
C GLU A 704 11.85 3.71 37.81
N VAL A 705 11.80 2.87 36.77
CA VAL A 705 10.70 2.86 35.82
C VAL A 705 10.16 1.45 35.64
N GLU A 706 8.89 1.27 35.97
CA GLU A 706 8.15 0.02 35.71
C GLU A 706 7.50 0.08 34.32
N LEU A 707 7.91 -0.81 33.42
CA LEU A 707 7.40 -0.88 32.05
C LEU A 707 6.63 -2.17 31.81
N LYS A 708 5.39 -2.03 31.34
CA LYS A 708 4.52 -3.15 30.94
C LYS A 708 4.34 -3.16 29.43
N GLY A 709 4.26 -4.33 28.81
CA GLY A 709 4.06 -4.44 27.36
C GLY A 709 4.72 -5.66 26.72
N GLY A 710 5.15 -5.54 25.46
CA GLY A 710 5.91 -6.58 24.77
C GLY A 710 7.42 -6.40 24.97
N THR A 711 8.14 -7.48 25.26
CA THR A 711 9.62 -7.51 25.35
C THR A 711 10.28 -7.91 24.05
N ASP A 712 9.60 -8.74 23.25
CA ASP A 712 10.11 -9.37 22.03
C ASP A 712 9.06 -9.23 20.92
N VAL A 713 8.96 -8.02 20.36
CA VAL A 713 7.93 -7.65 19.39
C VAL A 713 8.56 -7.42 18.01
N ASP A 714 7.93 -7.93 16.96
CA ASP A 714 8.39 -7.73 15.59
C ASP A 714 8.56 -6.24 15.25
N PHE A 715 9.55 -5.92 14.42
CA PHE A 715 9.91 -4.56 14.02
C PHE A 715 10.29 -3.63 15.19
N SER A 716 10.77 -4.21 16.29
CA SER A 716 11.38 -3.48 17.40
C SER A 716 12.59 -4.25 17.95
N PRO A 717 13.57 -3.57 18.57
CA PRO A 717 14.66 -4.27 19.23
C PRO A 717 14.12 -5.14 20.37
N PRO A 718 14.53 -6.42 20.48
CA PRO A 718 14.14 -7.26 21.61
C PRO A 718 14.80 -6.78 22.90
N LEU A 719 14.34 -7.29 24.04
CA LEU A 719 14.89 -6.96 25.35
C LEU A 719 16.40 -7.22 25.42
N ASP A 720 16.89 -8.30 24.82
CA ASP A 720 18.32 -8.65 24.81
C ASP A 720 19.18 -7.61 24.10
N PHE A 721 18.67 -6.96 23.04
CA PHE A 721 19.35 -5.82 22.42
C PHE A 721 19.53 -4.68 23.43
N LEU A 722 18.48 -4.35 24.19
CA LEU A 722 18.57 -3.32 25.23
C LEU A 722 19.62 -3.69 26.28
N GLN A 723 19.60 -4.93 26.79
CA GLN A 723 20.47 -5.38 27.88
C GLN A 723 21.94 -5.55 27.48
N ARG A 724 22.19 -6.14 26.30
CA ARG A 724 23.51 -6.63 25.89
C ARG A 724 24.19 -5.77 24.85
N VAL A 725 23.45 -4.87 24.19
CA VAL A 725 23.99 -3.99 23.14
C VAL A 725 23.91 -2.54 23.57
N LEU A 726 22.70 -2.02 23.79
CA LEU A 726 22.51 -0.60 24.09
C LEU A 726 23.10 -0.22 25.45
N THR A 727 22.72 -0.95 26.51
CA THR A 727 23.16 -0.69 27.90
C THR A 727 24.68 -0.60 28.04
N PRO A 728 25.49 -1.59 27.63
CA PRO A 728 26.95 -1.49 27.75
C PRO A 728 27.55 -0.40 26.86
N THR A 729 26.92 -0.08 25.73
CA THR A 729 27.39 0.99 24.85
C THR A 729 27.19 2.37 25.47
N VAL A 730 25.98 2.68 26.00
CA VAL A 730 25.72 3.97 26.66
C VAL A 730 26.44 4.11 28.01
N ALA A 731 26.79 2.99 28.66
CA ALA A 731 27.65 2.99 29.85
C ALA A 731 29.04 3.57 29.57
N ARG A 732 29.60 3.33 28.37
CA ARG A 732 30.87 3.95 27.94
C ARG A 732 30.77 5.47 27.80
N MET A 733 29.56 5.98 27.54
CA MET A 733 29.25 7.41 27.50
C MET A 733 28.94 7.99 28.89
N GLY A 734 28.85 7.17 29.93
CA GLY A 734 28.59 7.57 31.32
C GLY A 734 27.17 7.30 31.83
N VAL A 735 26.28 6.72 31.00
CA VAL A 735 24.91 6.38 31.42
C VAL A 735 24.89 5.02 32.09
N LYS A 736 24.59 4.97 33.39
CA LYS A 736 24.44 3.71 34.11
C LYS A 736 22.97 3.29 34.14
N LEU A 737 22.64 2.31 33.31
CA LEU A 737 21.33 1.69 33.19
C LEU A 737 21.41 0.24 33.70
N THR A 738 20.49 -0.14 34.58
CA THR A 738 20.29 -1.53 35.00
C THR A 738 18.86 -1.94 34.66
N THR A 739 18.69 -3.15 34.13
CA THR A 739 17.38 -3.66 33.70
C THR A 739 17.06 -4.96 34.43
N GLY A 740 15.91 -5.03 35.09
CA GLY A 740 15.35 -6.27 35.62
C GLY A 740 14.18 -6.73 34.75
N CYS A 741 14.12 -8.02 34.42
CA CYS A 741 12.98 -8.62 33.72
C CYS A 741 12.33 -9.64 34.65
N GLN A 742 11.09 -9.37 35.07
CA GLN A 742 10.35 -10.30 35.93
C GLN A 742 9.74 -11.42 35.09
N HIS A 743 9.15 -11.07 33.94
CA HIS A 743 8.67 -12.01 32.93
C HIS A 743 8.60 -11.32 31.57
N ARG A 744 8.86 -12.09 30.50
CA ARG A 744 8.81 -11.61 29.11
C ARG A 744 7.37 -11.49 28.61
N GLY A 745 7.13 -10.59 27.66
CA GLY A 745 5.82 -10.32 27.08
C GLY A 745 5.83 -10.46 25.56
N PHE A 746 4.86 -11.18 25.01
CA PHE A 746 4.83 -11.54 23.59
C PHE A 746 3.53 -11.12 22.91
N TYR A 747 3.61 -10.76 21.63
CA TYR A 747 2.43 -10.47 20.81
C TYR A 747 1.50 -11.70 20.72
N PRO A 748 0.15 -11.53 20.73
CA PRO A 748 -0.62 -10.28 20.74
C PRO A 748 -0.94 -9.72 22.13
N ALA A 749 -0.80 -10.51 23.20
CA ALA A 749 -1.23 -10.13 24.54
C ALA A 749 -0.28 -9.13 25.22
N GLY A 750 1.02 -9.20 24.93
CA GLY A 750 2.05 -8.48 25.67
C GLY A 750 2.23 -9.10 27.05
N GLY A 751 2.09 -8.28 28.10
CA GLY A 751 2.11 -8.74 29.49
C GLY A 751 3.51 -9.00 30.06
N GLY A 752 4.56 -8.49 29.42
CA GLY A 752 5.90 -8.45 29.96
C GLY A 752 6.05 -7.35 31.01
N LEU A 753 6.93 -7.55 31.97
CA LEU A 753 7.19 -6.62 33.06
C LEU A 753 8.70 -6.44 33.24
N VAL A 754 9.17 -5.25 32.91
CA VAL A 754 10.58 -4.86 32.95
C VAL A 754 10.74 -3.64 33.84
N THR A 755 11.67 -3.69 34.77
CA THR A 755 12.04 -2.56 35.64
C THR A 755 13.36 -1.98 35.15
N LEU A 756 13.42 -0.67 34.97
CA LEU A 756 14.64 0.06 34.65
C LEU A 756 15.10 0.86 35.86
N PHE A 757 16.39 0.80 36.15
CA PHE A 757 17.06 1.68 37.10
C PHE A 757 18.07 2.52 36.34
N VAL A 758 17.84 3.84 36.30
CA VAL A 758 18.70 4.80 35.60
C VAL A 758 19.34 5.70 36.64
N ASP A 759 20.67 5.66 36.74
CA ASP A 759 21.41 6.61 37.57
C ASP A 759 21.48 7.96 36.86
N GLY A 760 21.25 9.04 37.60
CA GLY A 760 21.38 10.39 37.08
C GLY A 760 22.83 10.70 36.70
N LEU A 761 23.03 11.36 35.56
CA LEU A 761 24.34 11.83 35.14
C LEU A 761 24.89 12.85 36.15
N LYS A 762 26.19 12.75 36.45
CA LYS A 762 26.90 13.71 37.31
C LYS A 762 27.56 14.85 36.54
N GLY A 763 27.65 14.72 35.23
CA GLY A 763 28.33 15.63 34.32
C GLY A 763 27.87 15.38 32.88
N PRO A 764 28.57 15.92 31.88
CA PRO A 764 28.22 15.69 30.49
C PRO A 764 28.49 14.25 30.06
N LEU A 765 27.80 13.82 29.01
CA LEU A 765 28.09 12.53 28.37
C LEU A 765 29.49 12.55 27.76
N LYS A 766 30.19 11.41 27.86
CA LYS A 766 31.47 11.20 27.16
C LYS A 766 31.21 10.85 25.69
N PRO A 767 32.06 11.30 24.76
CA PRO A 767 31.93 10.94 23.36
C PRO A 767 32.31 9.47 23.17
N ILE A 768 31.72 8.83 22.15
CA ILE A 768 32.00 7.43 21.82
C ILE A 768 32.71 7.31 20.47
N VAL A 769 33.80 6.54 20.44
CA VAL A 769 34.60 6.30 19.25
C VAL A 769 34.51 4.83 18.87
N LEU A 770 33.86 4.56 17.75
CA LEU A 770 33.65 3.27 17.11
C LEU A 770 33.91 3.45 15.61
N ASP A 771 35.14 3.84 15.29
CA ASP A 771 35.60 4.22 13.96
C ASP A 771 36.30 3.08 13.21
N ARG A 772 36.44 1.91 13.85
CA ARG A 772 37.11 0.73 13.31
C ARG A 772 36.39 -0.53 13.77
N ARG A 773 36.14 -1.47 12.85
CA ARG A 773 35.51 -2.76 13.15
C ARG A 773 36.39 -3.63 14.05
N GLY A 774 37.65 -3.83 13.67
CA GLY A 774 38.50 -4.86 14.27
C GLY A 774 38.05 -6.27 13.86
N HIS A 775 38.40 -7.26 14.69
CA HIS A 775 38.02 -8.67 14.53
C HIS A 775 37.04 -9.13 15.62
N VAL A 776 36.30 -10.20 15.36
CA VAL A 776 35.40 -10.83 16.33
C VAL A 776 36.19 -11.39 17.52
N THR A 777 35.81 -11.01 18.74
CA THR A 777 36.48 -11.39 20.00
C THR A 777 35.63 -12.29 20.89
N LYS A 778 34.30 -12.13 20.85
CA LYS A 778 33.35 -12.92 21.62
C LYS A 778 32.05 -13.07 20.85
N ILE A 779 31.46 -14.26 20.92
CA ILE A 779 30.14 -14.59 20.37
C ILE A 779 29.29 -15.11 21.52
N GLU A 780 28.12 -14.53 21.74
CA GLU A 780 27.15 -14.98 22.74
C GLU A 780 25.86 -15.38 22.05
N ALA A 781 25.37 -16.60 22.31
CA ALA A 781 24.06 -17.05 21.90
C ALA A 781 23.19 -17.29 23.14
N ILE A 782 22.05 -16.61 23.21
CA ILE A 782 21.09 -16.73 24.31
C ILE A 782 19.84 -17.41 23.77
N CYS A 783 19.69 -18.68 24.09
CA CYS A 783 18.54 -19.50 23.75
C CYS A 783 17.57 -19.49 24.95
N TYR A 784 16.48 -18.74 24.88
CA TYR A 784 15.52 -18.72 25.99
C TYR A 784 14.21 -19.44 25.63
N ALA A 785 13.54 -19.98 26.64
CA ALA A 785 12.22 -20.58 26.51
C ALA A 785 11.33 -20.24 27.72
N THR A 786 10.01 -20.23 27.49
CA THR A 786 8.97 -19.94 28.51
C THR A 786 8.03 -21.14 28.68
N PRO A 787 8.53 -22.29 29.14
CA PRO A 787 7.73 -23.49 29.27
C PRO A 787 6.62 -23.29 30.32
N PRO A 788 5.38 -23.73 30.06
CA PRO A 788 4.26 -23.55 31.00
C PRO A 788 4.41 -24.34 32.31
N ASN A 789 5.27 -25.38 32.32
CA ASN A 789 5.47 -26.28 33.47
C ASN A 789 6.85 -26.13 34.12
N GLY A 790 7.61 -25.07 33.80
CA GLY A 790 8.74 -24.66 34.63
C GLY A 790 10.04 -25.49 34.50
N TRP A 791 10.20 -26.29 33.44
CA TRP A 791 11.48 -26.95 33.16
C TRP A 791 11.69 -27.21 31.67
N ILE A 792 12.93 -27.04 31.21
CA ILE A 792 13.42 -27.31 29.85
C ILE A 792 14.18 -28.65 29.85
N ASP A 793 14.04 -29.47 28.80
CA ASP A 793 14.78 -30.73 28.67
C ASP A 793 16.31 -30.52 28.69
N GLU A 794 17.00 -31.11 29.67
CA GLU A 794 18.46 -31.02 29.82
C GLU A 794 19.20 -31.60 28.61
N ALA A 795 18.62 -32.60 27.93
CA ALA A 795 19.20 -33.17 26.72
C ALA A 795 19.19 -32.16 25.57
N ASP A 796 18.11 -31.38 25.43
CA ASP A 796 18.03 -30.31 24.43
C ASP A 796 19.01 -29.17 24.76
N ILE A 797 19.13 -28.77 26.03
CA ILE A 797 20.10 -27.76 26.48
C ILE A 797 21.52 -28.18 26.12
N ARG A 798 21.92 -29.38 26.57
CA ARG A 798 23.27 -29.90 26.36
C ARG A 798 23.60 -29.99 24.88
N ARG A 799 22.66 -30.52 24.08
CA ARG A 799 22.84 -30.63 22.64
C ARG A 799 22.95 -29.26 21.96
N THR A 800 22.14 -28.28 22.37
CA THR A 800 22.23 -26.92 21.84
C THR A 800 23.58 -26.28 22.18
N GLU A 801 24.05 -26.41 23.42
CA GLU A 801 25.34 -25.85 23.85
C GLU A 801 26.52 -26.53 23.14
N GLU A 802 26.51 -27.87 23.01
CA GLU A 802 27.56 -28.65 22.32
C GLU A 802 27.58 -28.40 20.80
N ASP A 803 26.43 -28.29 20.13
CA ASP A 803 26.36 -28.15 18.67
C ASP A 803 26.51 -26.68 18.20
N PHE A 804 25.98 -25.70 18.94
CA PHE A 804 26.00 -24.30 18.50
C PHE A 804 27.37 -23.67 18.63
N GLU A 805 28.16 -24.05 19.63
CA GLU A 805 29.48 -23.47 19.85
C GLU A 805 30.41 -23.63 18.62
N PRO A 806 30.68 -24.84 18.09
CA PRO A 806 31.52 -25.01 16.92
C PRO A 806 30.89 -24.41 15.65
N TRP A 807 29.57 -24.49 15.51
CA TRP A 807 28.85 -23.94 14.36
C TRP A 807 28.94 -22.41 14.28
N LEU A 808 28.72 -21.71 15.40
CA LEU A 808 28.82 -20.25 15.46
C LEU A 808 30.26 -19.78 15.28
N LEU A 809 31.24 -20.55 15.78
CA LEU A 809 32.64 -20.28 15.56
C LEU A 809 32.98 -20.32 14.06
N GLU A 810 32.54 -21.36 13.35
CA GLU A 810 32.73 -21.50 11.90
C GLU A 810 32.05 -20.36 11.11
N GLU A 811 30.83 -19.99 11.51
CA GLU A 811 30.02 -19.04 10.75
C GLU A 811 30.40 -17.56 10.94
N LEU A 812 30.92 -17.20 12.12
CA LEU A 812 31.13 -15.80 12.53
C LEU A 812 32.57 -15.42 12.84
N ALA A 813 33.51 -16.37 12.99
CA ALA A 813 34.90 -16.01 13.19
C ALA A 813 35.51 -15.35 11.94
N ASP A 814 36.35 -14.35 12.15
CA ASP A 814 37.08 -13.71 11.05
C ASP A 814 38.27 -14.59 10.61
N PRO A 815 38.41 -14.91 9.31
CA PRO A 815 39.51 -15.73 8.83
C PRO A 815 40.88 -15.11 9.16
N GLY A 816 41.77 -15.90 9.77
CA GLY A 816 43.13 -15.47 10.13
C GLY A 816 43.24 -14.60 11.39
N ALA A 817 42.14 -14.35 12.11
CA ALA A 817 42.12 -13.69 13.41
C ALA A 817 42.21 -14.70 14.57
N PRO A 818 42.56 -14.26 15.81
CA PRO A 818 42.44 -15.10 17.00
C PRO A 818 41.02 -15.65 17.17
N ALA A 819 40.90 -16.92 17.55
CA ALA A 819 39.60 -17.56 17.75
C ALA A 819 38.78 -16.81 18.83
N PRO A 820 37.55 -16.36 18.52
CA PRO A 820 36.72 -15.67 19.49
C PRO A 820 36.23 -16.61 20.60
N LYS A 821 35.98 -16.05 21.78
CA LYS A 821 35.32 -16.79 22.86
C LYS A 821 33.84 -16.97 22.53
N VAL A 822 33.38 -18.21 22.37
CA VAL A 822 31.95 -18.50 22.16
C VAL A 822 31.31 -18.86 23.52
N GLN A 823 30.10 -18.36 23.75
CA GLN A 823 29.28 -18.72 24.91
C GLN A 823 27.85 -18.95 24.44
N VAL A 824 27.35 -20.16 24.60
CA VAL A 824 25.95 -20.51 24.38
C VAL A 824 25.30 -20.65 25.76
N ARG A 825 24.14 -20.04 25.95
CA ARG A 825 23.38 -20.12 27.20
C ARG A 825 21.94 -20.45 26.89
N CYS A 826 21.46 -21.54 27.48
CA CYS A 826 20.05 -21.88 27.47
C CYS A 826 19.41 -21.42 28.79
N GLU A 827 18.38 -20.56 28.70
CA GLU A 827 17.74 -19.97 29.88
C GLU A 827 16.24 -20.24 29.90
N GLU A 828 15.73 -20.64 31.07
CA GLU A 828 14.31 -20.64 31.32
C GLU A 828 13.83 -19.27 31.80
N GLN A 829 12.70 -18.82 31.27
CA GLN A 829 12.05 -17.60 31.67
C GLN A 829 10.62 -17.90 32.12
N PRO A 830 10.16 -17.34 33.26
CA PRO A 830 8.80 -17.57 33.72
C PRO A 830 7.80 -16.97 32.70
N PRO A 831 6.71 -17.68 32.38
CA PRO A 831 5.64 -17.10 31.57
C PRO A 831 4.95 -15.95 32.33
N PRO A 832 4.31 -14.98 31.63
CA PRO A 832 3.45 -13.99 32.28
C PRO A 832 2.41 -14.66 33.19
N GLN A 833 2.08 -14.04 34.32
CA GLN A 833 1.08 -14.58 35.25
C GLN A 833 -0.25 -14.89 34.53
N GLY A 834 -0.71 -16.15 34.66
CA GLY A 834 -1.95 -16.63 34.05
C GLY A 834 -1.86 -16.97 32.56
N ALA A 835 -0.72 -16.76 31.91
CA ALA A 835 -0.53 -17.04 30.48
C ALA A 835 -0.02 -18.47 30.24
N ARG A 836 -0.73 -19.25 29.41
CA ARG A 836 -0.32 -20.60 28.95
C ARG A 836 0.55 -20.55 27.69
N VAL A 837 1.38 -19.52 27.55
CA VAL A 837 2.08 -19.25 26.28
C VAL A 837 3.48 -19.84 26.34
N PHE A 838 3.73 -20.87 25.53
CA PHE A 838 5.05 -21.43 25.33
C PHE A 838 5.74 -20.72 24.15
N LYS A 839 6.68 -19.83 24.45
CA LYS A 839 7.57 -19.20 23.45
C LYS A 839 9.02 -19.61 23.66
N ALA A 840 9.77 -19.65 22.57
CA ALA A 840 11.22 -19.82 22.58
C ALA A 840 11.86 -18.91 21.52
N SER A 841 13.11 -18.52 21.74
CA SER A 841 13.91 -17.77 20.76
C SER A 841 15.40 -17.95 20.99
N CYS A 842 16.20 -17.47 20.03
CA CYS A 842 17.65 -17.38 20.11
C CYS A 842 18.10 -15.99 19.68
N GLU A 843 18.88 -15.34 20.53
CA GLU A 843 19.49 -14.03 20.30
C GLU A 843 21.01 -14.21 20.22
N ILE A 844 21.66 -13.64 19.20
CA ILE A 844 23.10 -13.76 18.98
C ILE A 844 23.75 -12.38 19.09
N VAL A 845 24.73 -12.23 19.96
CA VAL A 845 25.50 -11.00 20.16
C VAL A 845 26.96 -11.24 19.81
N VAL A 846 27.53 -10.35 18.98
CA VAL A 846 28.92 -10.43 18.53
C VAL A 846 29.68 -9.21 19.02
N HIS A 847 30.80 -9.45 19.71
CA HIS A 847 31.70 -8.42 20.22
C HIS A 847 32.93 -8.32 19.35
N LEU A 848 33.27 -7.09 18.97
CA LEU A 848 34.45 -6.81 18.16
C LEU A 848 35.57 -6.18 18.98
N SER A 849 36.82 -6.39 18.57
CA SER A 849 37.98 -5.77 19.21
C SER A 849 38.03 -4.24 19.04
N GLY A 850 37.34 -3.70 18.02
CA GLY A 850 37.10 -2.26 17.90
C GLY A 850 36.09 -1.69 18.93
N GLY A 851 35.51 -2.56 19.75
CA GLY A 851 34.49 -2.21 20.75
C GLY A 851 33.06 -2.16 20.21
N GLY A 852 32.84 -2.55 18.96
CA GLY A 852 31.52 -2.69 18.35
C GLY A 852 30.75 -3.89 18.89
N LEU A 853 29.43 -3.76 18.98
CA LEU A 853 28.50 -4.81 19.39
C LEU A 853 27.44 -4.97 18.30
N PHE A 854 27.26 -6.19 17.80
CA PHE A 854 26.29 -6.54 16.77
C PHE A 854 25.27 -7.54 17.29
N HIS A 855 24.04 -7.45 16.81
CA HIS A 855 22.95 -8.28 17.31
C HIS A 855 22.10 -8.89 16.20
N GLY A 856 21.92 -10.20 16.26
CA GLY A 856 20.97 -10.96 15.44
C GLY A 856 19.84 -11.49 16.31
N SER A 857 18.59 -11.31 15.85
CA SER A 857 17.40 -11.83 16.55
C SER A 857 16.67 -12.89 15.76
N GLY A 858 16.33 -14.00 16.40
CA GLY A 858 15.41 -15.00 15.87
C GLY A 858 13.95 -14.54 15.95
N GLY A 859 13.63 -13.61 16.86
CA GLY A 859 12.27 -13.23 17.22
C GLY A 859 11.53 -14.36 17.96
N ALA A 860 10.44 -14.02 18.64
CA ALA A 860 9.72 -15.00 19.45
C ALA A 860 9.02 -16.07 18.58
N CYS A 861 9.47 -17.32 18.67
CA CYS A 861 8.86 -18.48 18.02
C CYS A 861 7.89 -19.18 18.98
N ASP A 862 6.88 -19.86 18.43
CA ASP A 862 6.11 -20.82 19.21
C ASP A 862 7.04 -21.93 19.70
N GLY A 863 6.86 -22.36 20.95
CA GLY A 863 7.53 -23.54 21.49
C GLY A 863 7.18 -24.81 20.69
N PRO A 864 7.92 -25.92 20.92
CA PRO A 864 7.72 -27.18 20.21
C PRO A 864 6.27 -27.68 20.28
N LYS A 865 5.77 -28.22 19.16
CA LYS A 865 4.44 -28.83 19.04
C LYS A 865 4.57 -30.29 18.63
N GLY A 866 3.88 -31.19 19.33
CA GLY A 866 3.86 -32.62 18.99
C GLY A 866 5.21 -33.30 19.27
N ARG A 867 5.96 -33.65 18.21
CA ARG A 867 7.26 -34.36 18.29
C ARG A 867 8.48 -33.44 18.14
N ASP A 868 8.28 -32.14 17.96
CA ASP A 868 9.40 -31.18 17.85
C ASP A 868 10.11 -31.03 19.20
N THR A 869 11.41 -30.73 19.16
CA THR A 869 12.24 -30.50 20.35
C THR A 869 12.63 -29.03 20.49
N LEU A 870 13.04 -28.58 21.67
CA LEU A 870 13.49 -27.20 21.87
C LEU A 870 14.78 -26.93 21.08
N TYR A 871 15.65 -27.92 20.96
CA TYR A 871 16.83 -27.86 20.08
C TYR A 871 16.45 -27.46 18.65
N ALA A 872 15.41 -28.06 18.06
CA ALA A 872 14.99 -27.74 16.70
C ALA A 872 14.42 -26.31 16.58
N VAL A 873 13.66 -25.87 17.59
CA VAL A 873 13.09 -24.51 17.61
C VAL A 873 14.19 -23.45 17.78
N TRP A 874 15.13 -23.67 18.70
CA TRP A 874 16.29 -22.80 18.87
C TRP A 874 17.19 -22.80 17.65
N GLY A 875 17.40 -23.94 16.97
CA GLY A 875 18.14 -24.03 15.71
C GLY A 875 17.54 -23.13 14.63
N ALA A 876 16.23 -23.23 14.41
CA ALA A 876 15.53 -22.38 13.44
C ALA A 876 15.58 -20.88 13.82
N ALA A 877 15.48 -20.56 15.12
CA ALA A 877 15.61 -19.18 15.60
C ALA A 877 17.04 -18.64 15.41
N ALA A 878 18.05 -19.45 15.68
CA ALA A 878 19.47 -19.09 15.54
C ALA A 878 19.83 -18.87 14.07
N GLU A 879 19.38 -19.71 13.15
CA GLU A 879 19.59 -19.51 11.71
C GLU A 879 18.96 -18.18 11.23
N LYS A 880 17.76 -17.87 11.73
CA LYS A 880 17.07 -16.61 11.42
C LYS A 880 17.81 -15.39 11.98
N ALA A 881 18.39 -15.49 13.17
CA ALA A 881 19.24 -14.47 13.78
C ALA A 881 20.56 -14.27 13.01
N LEU A 882 21.19 -15.39 12.61
CA LEU A 882 22.53 -15.42 12.03
C LEU A 882 22.57 -14.78 10.64
N LYS A 883 21.55 -14.99 9.81
CA LYS A 883 21.53 -14.50 8.43
C LYS A 883 21.72 -12.98 8.28
N PRO A 884 20.90 -12.11 8.91
CA PRO A 884 21.10 -10.66 8.83
C PRO A 884 22.38 -10.22 9.56
N LEU A 885 22.71 -10.84 10.69
CA LEU A 885 23.91 -10.54 11.46
C LEU A 885 25.20 -10.77 10.65
N LYS A 886 25.31 -11.91 9.98
CA LYS A 886 26.43 -12.25 9.10
C LYS A 886 26.52 -11.28 7.91
N ALA A 887 25.38 -10.85 7.37
CA ALA A 887 25.36 -9.87 6.29
C ALA A 887 25.90 -8.50 6.76
N GLN A 888 25.49 -8.04 7.95
CA GLN A 888 25.99 -6.79 8.54
C GLN A 888 27.48 -6.86 8.84
N LEU A 889 27.96 -7.94 9.49
CA LEU A 889 29.38 -8.10 9.84
C LEU A 889 30.29 -8.13 8.61
N LYS A 890 29.81 -8.68 7.49
CA LYS A 890 30.53 -8.71 6.19
C LYS A 890 30.70 -7.35 5.54
N THR A 891 29.90 -6.35 5.92
CA THR A 891 30.04 -5.00 5.36
C THR A 891 31.36 -4.34 5.74
N GLY A 892 31.95 -4.72 6.87
CA GLY A 892 33.10 -4.03 7.44
C GLY A 892 32.74 -2.92 8.42
N ALA A 893 31.45 -2.65 8.67
CA ALA A 893 31.00 -1.66 9.65
C ALA A 893 31.49 -1.98 11.07
N ALA A 894 31.70 -0.93 11.88
CA ALA A 894 32.06 -1.08 13.29
C ALA A 894 30.84 -1.12 14.21
N LEU A 895 29.68 -0.70 13.71
CA LEU A 895 28.44 -0.56 14.45
C LEU A 895 27.29 -1.28 13.77
N ASP A 896 26.45 -1.89 14.62
CA ASP A 896 25.13 -2.39 14.25
C ASP A 896 24.24 -1.25 13.76
N GLU A 897 23.44 -1.51 12.73
CA GLU A 897 22.61 -0.50 12.09
C GLU A 897 21.50 0.08 13.00
N HIS A 898 21.01 -0.72 13.95
CA HIS A 898 20.01 -0.32 14.96
C HIS A 898 20.64 0.24 16.23
N LEU A 899 21.95 0.12 16.39
CA LEU A 899 22.68 0.80 17.46
C LEU A 899 23.08 2.20 17.00
N LEU A 900 23.52 2.35 15.75
CA LEU A 900 23.98 3.62 15.19
C LEU A 900 22.92 4.72 15.32
N ASP A 901 21.68 4.43 14.93
CA ASP A 901 20.57 5.40 15.01
C ASP A 901 20.22 5.80 16.46
N GLN A 902 20.34 4.86 17.42
CA GLN A 902 20.13 5.10 18.84
C GLN A 902 21.28 5.89 19.50
N LEU A 903 22.49 5.89 18.91
CA LEU A 903 23.63 6.64 19.42
C LEU A 903 23.67 8.10 18.96
N ILE A 904 22.94 8.49 17.91
CA ILE A 904 22.94 9.88 17.42
C ILE A 904 22.45 10.85 18.51
N LEU A 905 21.38 10.50 19.22
CA LEU A 905 20.82 11.34 20.28
C LEU A 905 21.82 11.59 21.42
N PRO A 906 22.39 10.57 22.09
CA PRO A 906 23.39 10.81 23.12
C PRO A 906 24.69 11.42 22.56
N ALA A 907 25.11 11.09 21.32
CA ALA A 907 26.30 11.68 20.70
C ALA A 907 26.16 13.20 20.50
N SER A 908 24.98 13.67 20.06
CA SER A 908 24.71 15.11 19.87
C SER A 908 24.77 15.92 21.17
N LEU A 909 24.57 15.25 22.31
CA LEU A 909 24.57 15.86 23.65
C LEU A 909 25.91 15.70 24.38
N ALA A 910 26.80 14.83 23.89
CA ALA A 910 28.09 14.53 24.52
C ALA A 910 29.09 15.68 24.42
N GLU A 911 30.06 15.71 25.32
CA GLU A 911 31.17 16.67 25.30
C GLU A 911 32.31 16.12 24.42
N GLY A 912 32.46 16.68 23.22
CA GLY A 912 33.50 16.28 22.27
C GLY A 912 32.95 15.54 21.05
N THR A 913 33.83 14.85 20.31
CA THR A 913 33.51 14.25 19.02
C THR A 913 33.28 12.75 19.13
N SER A 914 32.06 12.32 18.86
CA SER A 914 31.74 10.90 18.67
C SER A 914 31.95 10.49 17.22
N ARG A 915 32.47 9.28 17.00
CA ARG A 915 32.76 8.72 15.67
C ARG A 915 32.08 7.37 15.52
N LEU A 916 31.17 7.25 14.57
CA LEU A 916 30.31 6.08 14.39
C LEU A 916 30.47 5.56 12.95
N LEU A 917 31.18 4.44 12.77
CA LEU A 917 31.36 3.82 11.46
C LEU A 917 30.25 2.79 11.17
N GLY A 918 29.31 3.17 10.31
CA GLY A 918 28.20 2.33 9.85
C GLY A 918 28.48 1.66 8.50
N ALA A 919 27.44 1.02 7.95
CA ALA A 919 27.48 0.47 6.60
C ALA A 919 27.63 1.56 5.53
N LYS A 920 27.84 1.15 4.27
CA LYS A 920 28.00 2.06 3.12
C LYS A 920 26.84 3.05 2.99
N GLU A 921 25.60 2.57 3.11
CA GLU A 921 24.40 3.41 3.13
C GLU A 921 23.82 3.41 4.55
N LEU A 922 23.59 4.61 5.09
CA LEU A 922 22.93 4.76 6.39
C LEU A 922 21.44 4.43 6.26
N THR A 923 20.88 3.74 7.24
CA THR A 923 19.46 3.43 7.30
C THR A 923 18.62 4.72 7.35
N LEU A 924 17.36 4.67 6.88
CA LEU A 924 16.43 5.79 7.01
C LEU A 924 16.24 6.22 8.49
N HIS A 925 16.37 5.28 9.42
CA HIS A 925 16.30 5.53 10.85
C HIS A 925 17.47 6.39 11.33
N ALA A 926 18.70 6.02 10.95
CA ALA A 926 19.91 6.80 11.25
C ALA A 926 19.84 8.20 10.61
N GLN A 927 19.42 8.29 9.35
CA GLN A 927 19.23 9.58 8.65
C GLN A 927 18.20 10.46 9.37
N THR A 928 17.09 9.88 9.85
CA THR A 928 16.06 10.61 10.62
C THR A 928 16.60 11.11 11.96
N ALA A 929 17.42 10.30 12.64
CA ALA A 929 18.03 10.70 13.90
C ALA A 929 19.05 11.86 13.70
N ILE A 930 19.85 11.81 12.63
CA ILE A 930 20.79 12.89 12.25
C ILE A 930 20.01 14.17 11.91
N TYR A 931 19.01 14.07 11.04
CA TYR A 931 18.17 15.20 10.65
C TYR A 931 17.56 15.91 11.86
N LEU A 932 17.02 15.14 12.81
CA LEU A 932 16.45 15.73 14.03
C LEU A 932 17.52 16.36 14.91
N ALA A 933 18.69 15.73 15.09
CA ALA A 933 19.77 16.31 15.87
C ALA A 933 20.18 17.69 15.31
N GLU A 934 20.43 17.78 14.01
CA GLU A 934 20.81 19.04 13.33
C GLU A 934 19.74 20.12 13.44
N LYS A 935 18.46 19.73 13.39
CA LYS A 935 17.32 20.64 13.48
C LYS A 935 17.06 21.15 14.91
N MET A 936 17.20 20.27 15.89
CA MET A 936 16.70 20.48 17.25
C MET A 936 17.77 20.85 18.27
N VAL A 937 19.05 20.58 17.99
CA VAL A 937 20.15 20.79 18.93
C VAL A 937 21.02 21.96 18.45
N PRO A 938 20.88 23.17 19.00
CA PRO A 938 21.70 24.31 18.60
C PRO A 938 23.19 24.07 18.86
N GLY A 939 24.03 24.25 17.84
CA GLY A 939 25.48 24.12 17.95
C GLY A 939 26.03 22.71 17.76
N VAL A 940 25.18 21.69 17.55
CA VAL A 940 25.67 20.37 17.14
C VAL A 940 26.27 20.45 15.73
N GLN A 941 27.36 19.74 15.49
CA GLN A 941 27.93 19.59 14.14
C GLN A 941 27.99 18.12 13.79
N ILE A 942 27.29 17.71 12.74
CA ILE A 942 27.33 16.34 12.24
C ILE A 942 27.92 16.37 10.84
N ARG A 943 28.93 15.53 10.60
CA ARG A 943 29.52 15.33 9.29
C ARG A 943 29.46 13.85 8.96
N VAL A 944 28.92 13.54 7.79
CA VAL A 944 28.92 12.18 7.25
C VAL A 944 29.93 12.12 6.11
N THR A 945 30.98 11.33 6.27
CA THR A 945 32.03 11.12 5.25
C THR A 945 32.09 9.66 4.85
N GLN A 946 32.52 9.37 3.63
CA GLN A 946 32.87 8.00 3.25
C GLN A 946 34.34 7.71 3.57
N ASP A 947 34.60 6.58 4.20
CA ASP A 947 35.96 6.09 4.43
C ASP A 947 36.55 5.49 3.13
N PRO A 948 37.85 5.13 3.10
CA PRO A 948 38.48 4.55 1.91
C PRO A 948 37.87 3.23 1.42
N SER A 949 37.13 2.53 2.28
CA SER A 949 36.40 1.30 1.93
C SER A 949 34.97 1.56 1.45
N GLY A 950 34.54 2.82 1.46
CA GLY A 950 33.20 3.26 1.07
C GLY A 950 32.16 3.16 2.19
N LEU A 951 32.56 2.92 3.44
CA LEU A 951 31.68 2.91 4.61
C LEU A 951 31.35 4.33 5.07
N SER A 952 30.17 4.52 5.64
CA SER A 952 29.75 5.83 6.15
C SER A 952 30.26 6.05 7.58
N LEU A 953 31.15 7.01 7.75
CA LEU A 953 31.60 7.51 9.05
C LEU A 953 30.77 8.74 9.43
N VAL A 954 30.04 8.64 10.55
CA VAL A 954 29.32 9.77 11.16
C VAL A 954 30.18 10.35 12.27
N GLU A 955 30.70 11.56 12.05
CA GLU A 955 31.37 12.36 13.08
C GLU A 955 30.36 13.36 13.66
N CYS A 956 30.08 13.24 14.95
CA CYS A 956 29.14 14.10 15.67
C CYS A 956 29.88 14.84 16.79
N VAL A 957 30.05 16.16 16.61
CA VAL A 957 30.55 17.06 17.66
C VAL A 957 29.36 17.47 18.50
N GLY A 958 29.25 16.89 19.69
CA GLY A 958 28.15 17.15 20.60
C GLY A 958 28.33 18.46 21.38
N ILE A 959 27.23 18.97 21.92
CA ILE A 959 27.17 20.27 22.60
C ILE A 959 27.67 20.25 24.05
N GLY A 960 28.05 19.09 24.59
CA GLY A 960 28.50 18.95 25.98
C GLY A 960 27.43 19.31 27.02
N ARG A 961 26.16 18.96 26.74
CA ARG A 961 25.01 19.25 27.62
C ARG A 961 25.22 18.58 28.98
N LYS A 962 24.92 19.31 30.06
CA LYS A 962 24.97 18.81 31.44
C LYS A 962 23.57 18.77 32.07
N PRO A 963 23.33 17.88 33.02
CA PRO A 963 22.11 17.89 33.82
C PRO A 963 21.91 19.24 34.53
N GLY A 964 20.70 19.81 34.40
CA GLY A 964 20.36 21.08 35.03
C GLY A 964 20.77 22.34 34.26
N ASP A 965 21.41 22.22 33.09
CA ASP A 965 21.72 23.38 32.26
C ASP A 965 20.45 24.15 31.84
N ALA A 966 20.60 25.46 31.60
CA ALA A 966 19.51 26.34 31.20
C ALA A 966 18.85 25.89 29.86
N PRO A 967 17.56 26.20 29.64
CA PRO A 967 16.88 25.88 28.38
C PRO A 967 17.62 26.43 27.16
N LEU A 968 17.74 25.62 26.10
CA LEU A 968 18.30 26.04 24.81
C LEU A 968 17.14 26.19 23.83
N ARG A 969 16.96 27.36 23.22
CA ARG A 969 15.94 27.54 22.17
C ARG A 969 16.55 27.24 20.80
N PRO A 970 15.82 26.57 19.89
CA PRO A 970 16.16 26.54 18.48
C PRO A 970 15.97 27.96 17.92
N GLY A 971 17.04 28.76 17.96
CA GLY A 971 17.15 30.06 17.33
C GLY A 971 18.05 29.94 16.11
N GLY A 972 17.56 30.41 14.96
CA GLY A 972 18.23 30.28 13.66
C GLY A 972 19.70 30.63 13.73
N GLY A 973 20.55 29.66 13.37
CA GLY A 973 21.93 29.87 12.94
C GLY A 973 22.69 30.97 13.68
N GLY A 974 22.72 30.94 15.01
CA GLY A 974 23.75 31.61 15.79
C GLY A 974 25.05 30.83 15.62
N GLY A 975 25.63 30.92 14.43
CA GLY A 975 26.99 30.45 14.17
C GLY A 975 27.92 31.24 15.08
N ALA A 976 28.75 30.50 15.81
CA ALA A 976 29.95 31.06 16.41
C ALA A 976 30.71 31.86 15.34
N GLU A 977 31.13 33.06 15.74
CA GLU A 977 31.79 34.09 14.95
C GLU A 977 32.93 33.54 14.08
N CYS A 978 32.78 33.65 12.75
CA CYS A 978 33.81 34.00 11.76
C CYS A 978 33.30 33.72 10.33
N ALA A 979 32.65 34.68 9.67
CA ALA A 979 32.67 34.86 8.21
C ALA A 979 31.98 36.18 7.84
N SER A 980 32.67 37.07 7.14
CA SER A 980 32.16 38.35 6.60
C SER A 980 30.85 38.16 5.82
N GLY A 981 29.80 38.89 6.19
CA GLY A 981 28.49 38.84 5.54
C GLY A 981 28.09 40.22 4.99
N LEU A 982 27.73 40.30 3.71
CA LEU A 982 27.36 41.54 3.06
C LEU A 982 25.83 41.74 3.13
N THR A 983 25.37 42.90 3.58
CA THR A 983 23.93 43.21 3.64
C THR A 983 23.61 44.41 2.75
N ALA A 984 22.63 44.24 1.85
CA ALA A 984 22.06 45.30 1.04
C ALA A 984 20.77 45.81 1.67
N GLN A 985 20.80 47.00 2.26
CA GLN A 985 19.61 47.66 2.76
C GLN A 985 18.91 48.42 1.61
N LEU A 986 17.69 48.02 1.28
CA LEU A 986 16.85 48.67 0.27
C LEU A 986 16.00 49.78 0.90
N ALA A 987 15.40 50.62 0.06
CA ALA A 987 14.49 51.67 0.53
C ALA A 987 13.25 51.02 1.19
N PRO A 988 12.72 51.60 2.28
CA PRO A 988 11.52 51.07 2.94
C PRO A 988 10.35 50.90 1.96
N GLY A 989 9.67 49.75 2.02
CA GLY A 989 8.57 49.41 1.13
C GLY A 989 8.99 48.70 -0.18
N THR A 990 10.29 48.57 -0.47
CA THR A 990 10.78 47.95 -1.72
C THR A 990 10.44 46.46 -1.80
N LEU A 991 10.59 45.72 -0.70
CA LEU A 991 10.24 44.30 -0.61
C LEU A 991 8.95 44.11 0.18
N SER A 992 8.79 44.83 1.29
CA SER A 992 7.63 44.72 2.16
C SER A 992 6.31 45.14 1.49
N GLY A 993 6.38 46.01 0.46
CA GLY A 993 5.24 46.43 -0.35
C GLY A 993 5.16 45.80 -1.75
N ALA A 994 6.05 44.85 -2.08
CA ALA A 994 6.10 44.26 -3.41
C ALA A 994 4.99 43.20 -3.63
N PRO A 995 4.47 43.05 -4.87
CA PRO A 995 3.57 41.95 -5.22
C PRO A 995 4.23 40.60 -4.99
N GLU A 996 3.46 39.61 -4.56
CA GLU A 996 3.97 38.26 -4.23
C GLU A 996 4.68 37.59 -5.41
N GLN A 997 4.24 37.88 -6.64
CA GLN A 997 4.88 37.39 -7.87
C GLN A 997 6.30 37.93 -8.03
N LEU A 998 6.53 39.23 -7.75
CA LEU A 998 7.85 39.84 -7.82
C LEU A 998 8.79 39.31 -6.73
N LEU A 999 8.28 39.05 -5.53
CA LEU A 999 9.05 38.40 -4.45
C LEU A 999 9.42 36.96 -4.79
N THR A 1000 8.57 36.27 -5.54
CA THR A 1000 8.84 34.89 -5.99
C THR A 1000 9.94 34.86 -7.04
N ASP A 1001 9.90 35.78 -8.00
CA ASP A 1001 10.94 35.91 -9.03
C ASP A 1001 12.29 36.30 -8.40
N LEU A 1002 12.31 37.30 -7.52
CA LEU A 1002 13.52 37.71 -6.79
C LEU A 1002 14.13 36.55 -5.98
N ARG A 1003 13.31 35.73 -5.30
CA ARG A 1003 13.81 34.56 -4.55
C ARG A 1003 14.41 33.50 -5.47
N ASN A 1004 13.87 33.32 -6.67
CA ASN A 1004 14.42 32.37 -7.64
C ASN A 1004 15.77 32.85 -8.16
N ASP A 1005 15.92 34.14 -8.46
CA ASP A 1005 17.19 34.72 -8.91
C ASP A 1005 18.25 34.72 -7.80
N LEU A 1006 17.87 35.04 -6.56
CA LEU A 1006 18.78 34.95 -5.41
C LEU A 1006 19.25 33.52 -5.14
N ARG A 1007 18.44 32.51 -5.44
CA ARG A 1007 18.85 31.09 -5.39
C ARG A 1007 19.84 30.74 -6.49
N GLN A 1008 19.64 31.24 -7.71
CA GLN A 1008 20.60 31.03 -8.80
C GLN A 1008 21.94 31.73 -8.49
N PHE A 1009 21.87 32.97 -7.99
CA PHE A 1009 23.03 33.73 -7.52
C PHE A 1009 23.80 32.97 -6.41
N SER A 1010 23.06 32.44 -5.42
CA SER A 1010 23.62 31.63 -4.33
C SER A 1010 24.34 30.38 -4.85
N ALA A 1011 23.75 29.68 -5.83
CA ALA A 1011 24.33 28.49 -6.43
C ALA A 1011 25.57 28.81 -7.28
N HIS A 1012 25.58 29.94 -7.99
CA HIS A 1012 26.69 30.36 -8.84
C HIS A 1012 27.94 30.69 -8.01
N HIS A 1013 27.77 31.43 -6.90
CA HIS A 1013 28.86 31.90 -6.05
C HIS A 1013 29.17 31.00 -4.85
N GLY A 1014 28.43 29.89 -4.67
CA GLY A 1014 28.62 28.97 -3.55
C GLY A 1014 28.39 29.61 -2.17
N LEU A 1015 27.49 30.59 -2.10
CA LEU A 1015 27.16 31.37 -0.91
C LEU A 1015 25.64 31.35 -0.66
N ARG A 1016 25.15 32.07 0.34
CA ARG A 1016 23.71 32.16 0.63
C ARG A 1016 23.23 33.62 0.62
N ALA A 1017 22.43 33.98 -0.38
CA ALA A 1017 21.74 35.26 -0.50
C ALA A 1017 20.24 35.08 -0.30
N GLU A 1018 19.65 35.77 0.69
CA GLU A 1018 18.22 35.69 1.00
C GLU A 1018 17.59 37.06 1.23
N PRO A 1019 16.35 37.29 0.75
CA PRO A 1019 15.63 38.53 1.01
C PRO A 1019 14.89 38.47 2.36
N GLU A 1020 15.12 39.46 3.21
CA GLU A 1020 14.39 39.67 4.45
C GLU A 1020 13.29 40.72 4.22
N VAL A 1021 12.14 40.23 3.78
CA VAL A 1021 11.01 41.05 3.30
C VAL A 1021 10.51 42.03 4.37
N SER A 1022 10.45 41.61 5.64
CA SER A 1022 10.01 42.47 6.75
C SER A 1022 10.97 43.61 7.09
N ALA A 1023 12.22 43.54 6.64
CA ALA A 1023 13.27 44.51 6.94
C ALA A 1023 13.77 45.25 5.67
N ASP A 1024 13.13 45.05 4.52
CA ASP A 1024 13.51 45.63 3.22
C ASP A 1024 15.03 45.50 2.93
N ARG A 1025 15.59 44.31 3.16
CA ARG A 1025 17.02 44.05 2.93
C ARG A 1025 17.29 42.68 2.33
N VAL A 1026 18.44 42.53 1.69
CA VAL A 1026 18.97 41.25 1.21
C VAL A 1026 20.27 40.95 1.94
N VAL A 1027 20.36 39.77 2.54
CA VAL A 1027 21.51 39.35 3.34
C VAL A 1027 22.29 38.29 2.56
N ILE A 1028 23.58 38.52 2.36
CA ILE A 1028 24.52 37.64 1.67
C ILE A 1028 25.52 37.11 2.71
N THR A 1029 25.53 35.80 2.93
CA THR A 1029 26.39 35.12 3.90
C THR A 1029 27.27 34.09 3.21
N GLY A 1030 28.51 33.94 3.68
CA GLY A 1030 29.47 32.97 3.13
C GLY A 1030 30.49 33.53 2.13
N CYS A 1031 30.69 34.85 2.08
CA CYS A 1031 31.76 35.45 1.27
C CYS A 1031 33.13 35.03 1.82
N GLN A 1032 33.95 34.41 0.97
CA GLN A 1032 35.24 33.80 1.38
C GLN A 1032 36.38 34.82 1.51
N THR A 1033 36.36 35.90 0.72
CA THR A 1033 37.38 36.96 0.72
C THR A 1033 36.74 38.35 0.53
N PRO A 1034 37.42 39.45 0.91
CA PRO A 1034 36.94 40.81 0.66
C PRO A 1034 36.79 41.14 -0.84
N GLU A 1035 37.58 40.50 -1.71
CA GLU A 1035 37.49 40.64 -3.17
C GLU A 1035 36.24 39.92 -3.70
N HIS A 1036 36.00 38.69 -3.25
CA HIS A 1036 34.78 37.94 -3.57
C HIS A 1036 33.51 38.68 -3.10
N ALA A 1037 33.56 39.35 -1.94
CA ALA A 1037 32.46 40.20 -1.47
C ALA A 1037 32.21 41.42 -2.38
N ARG A 1038 33.26 42.01 -2.99
CA ARG A 1038 33.12 43.13 -3.94
C ARG A 1038 32.55 42.68 -5.29
N GLU A 1039 32.94 41.51 -5.76
CA GLU A 1039 32.38 40.90 -6.97
C GLU A 1039 30.89 40.59 -6.77
N CYS A 1040 30.55 39.90 -5.68
CA CYS A 1040 29.16 39.60 -5.32
C CYS A 1040 28.31 40.87 -5.19
N ARG A 1041 28.87 41.93 -4.60
CA ARG A 1041 28.20 43.23 -4.49
C ARG A 1041 27.84 43.80 -5.87
N THR A 1042 28.78 43.79 -6.80
CA THR A 1042 28.63 44.41 -8.12
C THR A 1042 27.54 43.70 -8.93
N GLU A 1043 27.57 42.37 -8.94
CA GLU A 1043 26.58 41.56 -9.65
C GLU A 1043 25.19 41.65 -8.99
N MET A 1044 25.12 41.71 -7.66
CA MET A 1044 23.84 41.92 -6.96
C MET A 1044 23.25 43.32 -7.23
N GLU A 1045 24.07 44.35 -7.42
CA GLU A 1045 23.59 45.67 -7.85
C GLU A 1045 22.96 45.61 -9.26
N ASP A 1046 23.43 44.73 -10.15
CA ASP A 1046 22.81 44.53 -11.46
C ASP A 1046 21.49 43.76 -11.38
N VAL A 1047 21.39 42.77 -10.48
CA VAL A 1047 20.11 42.12 -10.16
C VAL A 1047 19.11 43.15 -9.64
N PHE A 1048 19.50 44.03 -8.72
CA PHE A 1048 18.60 45.07 -8.22
C PHE A 1048 18.19 46.08 -9.31
N LYS A 1049 19.07 46.43 -10.25
CA LYS A 1049 18.71 47.26 -11.40
C LYS A 1049 17.69 46.59 -12.32
N TYR A 1050 17.81 45.28 -12.54
CA TYR A 1050 16.84 44.52 -13.34
C TYR A 1050 15.42 44.63 -12.75
N TYR A 1051 15.30 44.52 -11.43
CA TYR A 1051 14.03 44.72 -10.70
C TYR A 1051 13.64 46.19 -10.49
N GLN A 1052 14.39 47.14 -11.06
CA GLN A 1052 14.20 48.59 -10.90
C GLN A 1052 14.21 49.05 -9.43
N PHE A 1053 14.93 48.32 -8.56
CA PHE A 1053 15.07 48.71 -7.17
C PHE A 1053 16.00 49.92 -7.02
N PRO A 1054 15.71 50.85 -6.09
CA PRO A 1054 16.64 51.93 -5.75
C PRO A 1054 17.98 51.37 -5.29
N ALA A 1055 19.06 52.10 -5.56
CA ALA A 1055 20.41 51.68 -5.17
C ALA A 1055 20.48 51.38 -3.67
N PRO A 1056 20.90 50.16 -3.26
CA PRO A 1056 20.94 49.79 -1.85
C PRO A 1056 22.07 50.49 -1.10
N ARG A 1057 21.91 50.62 0.21
CA ARG A 1057 23.03 50.91 1.12
C ARG A 1057 23.66 49.60 1.58
N TRP A 1058 24.94 49.43 1.32
CA TRP A 1058 25.68 48.23 1.69
C TRP A 1058 26.35 48.36 3.05
N THR A 1059 26.23 47.31 3.87
CA THR A 1059 26.98 47.14 5.12
C THR A 1059 27.71 45.80 5.09
N VAL A 1060 28.99 45.79 5.46
CA VAL A 1060 29.86 44.60 5.54
C VAL A 1060 29.89 44.06 6.96
#